data_AF-A0A091SA87-F1
#
_entry.id   AF-A0A091SA87-F1
#
_cell.length_a   1.000
_cell.length_b   1.000
_cell.length_c   1.000
_cell.angle_alpha   90.00
_cell.angle_beta   90.00
_cell.angle_gamma   90.00
#
_symmetry.space_group_name_H-M   'P 1'
#
loop_
_entity.id
_entity.type
_entity.pdbx_description
1 polymer ?
#
loop_
_entity_poly.entity_id
_entity_poly.type
_entity_poly.pdbx_seq_one_letter_code
_entity_poly.pdbx_strand_id
1 'polypeptide(L)'
;GNLCKCGYPENQHIEGTQINTNEKWNYKKHTKELPTDAFGDIQFENMGKRGKYIRLSCDTDSETLYDLMTQHWHLKTPNLVISVTGGAKNFALKPRMRKIFSRLIYIAQSKGAWIFTGGTHYGLMKYIGEVVRDNTISRSSEENVVAIGIAGWGMISNRESLIRSGDTDGYYLAHYIMDDLKRDPLYCLDNNHTHLLLVDNGTHGHPAIEAKVRTQLEKYISERVIPESNYGGKIPIVCFAQGGGKETLKSINVAIKSKIPCVVVEGSGRIADVIASLMEAEGTLASSCVKESLLRYLPHTISRLSEEETESWIKWIKEVLENPHLLTVIKIEEAGDEIVSNAISFALYKGNTNEHDRDNWNGQLKLLLEWNQLDLASDEIFTNDRNWESADLQDVMFTALVKDRPKFVRLFLENGLNLRKFLTTEVLRELYTNNFSSLVFKNLQIAKNSYNDALLTFVWKMVEDFRRGLKRDDKNSKDEMEIQLPDECPITRHPLQALFIWSVLQNKKELSKVIWEQTRGCTLAALGASKLLKSMAKVKNDINAAGESEELANEYETRAVELFTECYSNDEDLAEQLMTYSCEAWGGSNCLELAVEARDQQFIAQPGVQNFLSKQWYGEISRDTNNWKIMLCLFFFPLIGCGFISFRKKPVEKSKKLFLYYVSFFTSPFVVFSWNVIFYIAFLLLFAYVLLMDFQKEPTVLEIILYVLVFILLCDEVRQWYMNGSKYFSDLWNVMDTLSIFYFIAGIVFRLHSDESSWYSGRVIFCLDYIVFTLRLVHIFTVSRNLGPKIIMLQRMMIDVFFFLFLFAVWMVAFGVARQGILRKNEHRWEWIFRSVIYEPYLAVFGHYPDDVDGTTYNFDRCTFSGNESKPLCVELDGNNQPRFPEWITIPLVCIYMLSTNILLVNLLVAMFGYTVGSVQENNDQVWKFQRYFLVQEYCSRLTIPFPFVIFAYIYMVMRKCFKICCKNESKEPSICCSKNEDNEILAWEAVMKENYLVKINTKANDSSEEMLHRFRQLDAKV
;
A
#
# COMPACT_ATOMS: atom_id res chain seq x y z
N GLY A 1 -44.43 5.93 -58.34
CA GLY A 1 -45.48 6.58 -57.53
C GLY A 1 -45.09 8.02 -57.32
N ASN A 2 -46.03 8.95 -57.40
CA ASN A 2 -45.74 10.36 -57.14
C ASN A 2 -45.32 10.50 -55.67
N LEU A 3 -44.09 10.94 -55.46
CA LEU A 3 -43.59 11.27 -54.13
C LEU A 3 -44.15 12.64 -53.73
N CYS A 4 -44.73 12.73 -52.55
CA CYS A 4 -45.17 14.00 -51.99
C CYS A 4 -43.96 14.85 -51.54
N LYS A 5 -44.18 16.13 -51.25
CA LYS A 5 -43.13 17.08 -50.80
C LYS A 5 -42.43 16.66 -49.49
N CYS A 6 -43.00 15.72 -48.74
CA CYS A 6 -42.42 15.13 -47.53
C CYS A 6 -41.57 13.89 -47.80
N GLY A 7 -41.47 13.42 -49.05
CA GLY A 7 -40.70 12.24 -49.43
C GLY A 7 -41.43 10.89 -49.24
N TYR A 8 -42.64 10.90 -48.68
CA TYR A 8 -43.50 9.72 -48.59
C TYR A 8 -44.34 9.55 -49.87
N PRO A 9 -44.70 8.31 -50.24
CA PRO A 9 -45.60 8.06 -51.35
C PRO A 9 -47.05 8.38 -50.93
N GLU A 10 -47.85 8.87 -51.86
CA GLU A 10 -49.20 9.43 -51.59
C GLU A 10 -50.14 8.47 -50.85
N ASN A 11 -50.01 7.17 -51.11
CA ASN A 11 -50.74 6.06 -50.48
C ASN A 11 -50.38 5.80 -49.01
N GLN A 12 -49.39 6.49 -48.44
CA GLN A 12 -49.06 6.44 -47.01
C GLN A 12 -49.62 7.63 -46.20
N HIS A 13 -50.35 8.54 -46.84
CA HIS A 13 -51.03 9.65 -46.16
C HIS A 13 -52.46 9.26 -45.71
N ILE A 14 -52.85 9.73 -44.53
CA ILE A 14 -54.19 9.51 -43.95
C ILE A 14 -55.21 10.34 -44.76
N GLU A 15 -56.40 9.79 -45.01
CA GLU A 15 -57.50 10.49 -45.71
C GLU A 15 -57.83 11.82 -45.01
N GLY A 16 -57.61 12.95 -45.71
CA GLY A 16 -57.88 14.31 -45.19
C GLY A 16 -56.78 15.36 -45.46
N THR A 17 -55.67 15.01 -46.08
CA THR A 17 -54.58 15.96 -46.42
C THR A 17 -54.97 16.92 -47.55
N GLN A 18 -54.93 18.24 -47.30
CA GLN A 18 -55.18 19.27 -48.31
C GLN A 18 -54.02 19.33 -49.32
N ILE A 19 -54.33 19.20 -50.61
CA ILE A 19 -53.36 19.24 -51.71
C ILE A 19 -53.20 20.69 -52.16
N ASN A 20 -52.29 21.44 -51.51
CA ASN A 20 -51.92 22.78 -51.96
C ASN A 20 -50.57 22.74 -52.70
N THR A 21 -50.60 22.85 -54.03
CA THR A 21 -49.42 22.65 -54.89
C THR A 21 -48.38 23.77 -54.77
N ASN A 22 -48.75 24.96 -54.32
CA ASN A 22 -47.86 26.13 -54.25
C ASN A 22 -47.14 26.37 -52.91
N GLU A 23 -47.49 25.67 -51.83
CA GLU A 23 -46.87 25.90 -50.51
C GLU A 23 -45.59 25.07 -50.31
N LYS A 24 -44.53 25.68 -49.74
CA LYS A 24 -43.33 24.94 -49.31
C LYS A 24 -43.66 24.06 -48.12
N TRP A 25 -43.12 22.84 -48.07
CA TRP A 25 -43.33 21.93 -46.95
C TRP A 25 -42.85 22.55 -45.63
N ASN A 26 -43.72 22.59 -44.62
CA ASN A 26 -43.41 22.99 -43.27
C ASN A 26 -44.02 21.98 -42.30
N TYR A 27 -43.19 21.35 -41.49
CA TYR A 27 -43.63 20.32 -40.55
C TYR A 27 -44.72 20.84 -39.61
N LYS A 28 -44.58 22.07 -39.07
CA LYS A 28 -45.57 22.66 -38.14
C LYS A 28 -46.98 22.80 -38.72
N LYS A 29 -47.10 22.94 -40.04
CA LYS A 29 -48.40 23.14 -40.72
C LYS A 29 -48.95 21.85 -41.33
N HIS A 30 -48.07 20.92 -41.72
CA HIS A 30 -48.43 19.78 -42.54
C HIS A 30 -48.24 18.43 -41.84
N THR A 31 -47.80 18.41 -40.58
CA THR A 31 -47.77 17.20 -39.74
C THR A 31 -48.68 17.36 -38.52
N LYS A 32 -49.05 16.23 -37.91
CA LYS A 32 -49.78 16.17 -36.64
C LYS A 32 -48.98 15.31 -35.66
N GLU A 33 -48.85 15.79 -34.43
CA GLU A 33 -48.14 15.05 -33.38
C GLU A 33 -49.02 13.94 -32.81
N LEU A 34 -48.41 12.77 -32.59
CA LEU A 34 -49.01 11.60 -31.99
C LEU A 34 -48.06 11.06 -30.91
N PRO A 35 -48.56 10.32 -29.90
CA PRO A 35 -47.71 9.61 -28.96
C PRO A 35 -46.72 8.69 -29.67
N THR A 36 -45.48 8.61 -29.16
CA THR A 36 -44.44 7.80 -29.79
C THR A 36 -44.75 6.30 -29.68
N ASP A 37 -44.61 5.63 -30.82
CA ASP A 37 -44.87 4.19 -31.03
C ASP A 37 -43.57 3.37 -31.09
N ALA A 38 -42.41 4.02 -31.12
CA ALA A 38 -41.11 3.40 -31.32
C ALA A 38 -40.16 3.76 -30.17
N PHE A 39 -40.12 2.89 -29.15
CA PHE A 39 -39.20 2.98 -28.03
C PHE A 39 -38.99 1.61 -27.38
N GLY A 40 -37.81 1.39 -26.81
CA GLY A 40 -37.48 0.13 -26.14
C GLY A 40 -35.98 -0.16 -26.18
N ASP A 41 -35.65 -1.43 -26.06
CA ASP A 41 -34.28 -1.91 -26.23
C ASP A 41 -34.12 -2.46 -27.66
N ILE A 42 -33.00 -2.18 -28.30
CA ILE A 42 -32.65 -2.65 -29.65
C ILE A 42 -31.59 -3.74 -29.57
N GLN A 43 -31.80 -4.86 -30.24
CA GLN A 43 -30.83 -5.95 -30.38
C GLN A 43 -30.43 -6.11 -31.85
N PHE A 44 -29.13 -6.04 -32.10
CA PHE A 44 -28.55 -6.28 -33.42
C PHE A 44 -28.23 -7.77 -33.57
N GLU A 45 -28.80 -8.43 -34.59
CA GLU A 45 -28.77 -9.91 -34.74
C GLU A 45 -27.36 -10.51 -34.78
N ASN A 46 -26.38 -9.80 -35.33
CA ASN A 46 -25.04 -10.35 -35.57
C ASN A 46 -24.09 -10.35 -34.36
N MET A 47 -24.41 -9.66 -33.26
CA MET A 47 -23.43 -9.37 -32.19
C MET A 47 -23.97 -9.43 -30.75
N GLY A 48 -25.26 -9.70 -30.53
CA GLY A 48 -25.85 -9.89 -29.21
C GLY A 48 -25.86 -8.68 -28.26
N LYS A 49 -25.29 -7.53 -28.65
CA LYS A 49 -25.31 -6.29 -27.87
C LYS A 49 -26.71 -5.65 -27.87
N ARG A 50 -27.12 -5.16 -26.70
CA ARG A 50 -28.37 -4.42 -26.49
C ARG A 50 -28.07 -2.93 -26.35
N GLY A 51 -28.84 -2.09 -27.04
CA GLY A 51 -28.87 -0.64 -26.84
C GLY A 51 -30.27 -0.18 -26.44
N LYS A 52 -30.41 1.06 -25.98
CA LYS A 52 -31.73 1.69 -25.77
C LYS A 52 -32.04 2.66 -26.91
N TYR A 53 -33.28 2.72 -27.36
CA TYR A 53 -33.67 3.68 -28.39
C TYR A 53 -35.05 4.30 -28.11
N ILE A 54 -35.23 5.52 -28.62
CA ILE A 54 -36.52 6.23 -28.58
C ILE A 54 -36.68 7.11 -29.81
N ARG A 55 -37.89 7.13 -30.37
CA ARG A 55 -38.33 8.07 -31.41
C ARG A 55 -38.93 9.32 -30.78
N LEU A 56 -38.47 10.48 -31.26
CA LEU A 56 -38.76 11.80 -30.70
C LEU A 56 -39.24 12.77 -31.78
N SER A 57 -40.12 13.70 -31.41
CA SER A 57 -40.46 14.84 -32.27
C SER A 57 -39.28 15.83 -32.32
N CYS A 58 -39.08 16.49 -33.46
CA CYS A 58 -38.07 17.54 -33.63
C CYS A 58 -38.28 18.80 -32.78
N ASP A 59 -39.44 18.94 -32.12
CA ASP A 59 -39.78 20.04 -31.22
C ASP A 59 -39.81 19.62 -29.73
N THR A 60 -39.35 18.41 -29.39
CA THR A 60 -39.31 17.91 -27.99
C THR A 60 -38.39 18.77 -27.10
N ASP A 61 -38.85 19.09 -25.89
CA ASP A 61 -38.10 19.93 -24.95
C ASP A 61 -36.85 19.23 -24.42
N SER A 62 -35.72 19.96 -24.37
CA SER A 62 -34.43 19.41 -23.90
C SER A 62 -34.43 18.98 -22.43
N GLU A 63 -35.31 19.55 -21.61
CA GLU A 63 -35.50 19.14 -20.21
C GLU A 63 -36.03 17.72 -20.09
N THR A 64 -37.11 17.42 -20.82
CA THR A 64 -37.68 16.07 -20.87
C THR A 64 -36.69 15.03 -21.38
N LEU A 65 -35.81 15.40 -22.32
CA LEU A 65 -34.77 14.52 -22.84
C LEU A 65 -33.69 14.25 -21.80
N TYR A 66 -33.32 15.25 -21.01
CA TYR A 66 -32.34 15.08 -19.95
C TYR A 66 -32.88 14.21 -18.81
N ASP A 67 -34.13 14.43 -18.40
CA ASP A 67 -34.79 13.60 -17.38
C ASP A 67 -34.98 12.16 -17.86
N LEU A 68 -35.27 11.94 -19.14
CA LEU A 68 -35.28 10.61 -19.73
C LEU A 68 -33.92 9.91 -19.55
N MET A 69 -32.83 10.61 -19.85
CA MET A 69 -31.48 10.05 -19.77
C MET A 69 -31.08 9.74 -18.31
N THR A 70 -31.33 10.65 -17.37
CA THR A 70 -30.88 10.49 -15.98
C THR A 70 -31.83 9.64 -15.13
N GLN A 71 -33.14 9.88 -15.22
CA GLN A 71 -34.12 9.22 -14.35
C GLN A 71 -34.59 7.87 -14.91
N HIS A 72 -34.86 7.78 -16.22
CA HIS A 72 -35.41 6.57 -16.83
C HIS A 72 -34.34 5.61 -17.37
N TRP A 73 -33.27 6.13 -17.96
CA TRP A 73 -32.14 5.32 -18.41
C TRP A 73 -31.07 5.13 -17.33
N HIS A 74 -31.21 5.77 -16.16
CA HIS A 74 -30.28 5.70 -15.04
C HIS A 74 -28.84 6.05 -15.42
N LEU A 75 -28.65 6.98 -16.37
CA LEU A 75 -27.33 7.48 -16.72
C LEU A 75 -26.83 8.44 -15.64
N LYS A 76 -25.62 8.18 -15.13
CA LYS A 76 -24.93 9.11 -14.24
C LYS A 76 -24.69 10.44 -14.96
N THR A 77 -24.82 11.55 -14.24
CA THR A 77 -24.55 12.89 -14.78
C THR A 77 -23.09 12.98 -15.26
N PRO A 78 -22.84 13.44 -16.49
CA PRO A 78 -21.50 13.45 -17.05
C PRO A 78 -20.66 14.59 -16.46
N ASN A 79 -19.37 14.33 -16.24
CA ASN A 79 -18.41 15.39 -15.88
C ASN A 79 -17.94 16.20 -17.10
N LEU A 80 -18.16 15.69 -18.31
CA LEU A 80 -17.76 16.26 -19.59
C LEU A 80 -18.67 15.72 -20.70
N VAL A 81 -19.02 16.53 -21.70
CA VAL A 81 -19.66 16.05 -22.93
C VAL A 81 -18.75 16.32 -24.13
N ILE A 82 -18.51 15.28 -24.93
CA ILE A 82 -17.72 15.35 -26.15
C ILE A 82 -18.67 15.19 -27.33
N SER A 83 -18.92 16.30 -28.02
CA SER A 83 -19.76 16.34 -29.22
C SER A 83 -18.91 16.13 -30.46
N VAL A 84 -18.97 14.94 -31.05
CA VAL A 84 -18.19 14.61 -32.24
C VAL A 84 -18.99 14.91 -33.51
N THR A 85 -18.43 15.75 -34.37
CA THR A 85 -19.02 16.14 -35.67
C THR A 85 -18.02 15.90 -36.79
N GLY A 86 -18.51 15.44 -37.95
CA GLY A 86 -17.62 15.15 -39.06
C GLY A 86 -18.32 14.66 -40.32
N GLY A 87 -17.55 14.11 -41.25
CA GLY A 87 -18.05 13.65 -42.55
C GLY A 87 -18.93 12.40 -42.46
N ALA A 88 -20.17 12.50 -42.93
CA ALA A 88 -21.11 11.37 -43.02
C ALA A 88 -20.84 10.42 -44.20
N LYS A 89 -19.93 10.77 -45.13
CA LYS A 89 -19.55 9.88 -46.24
C LYS A 89 -18.40 8.97 -45.83
N ASN A 90 -18.44 7.70 -46.25
CA ASN A 90 -17.34 6.76 -46.00
C ASN A 90 -16.02 7.27 -46.62
N PHE A 91 -14.96 7.23 -45.83
CA PHE A 91 -13.59 7.56 -46.22
C PHE A 91 -12.62 6.60 -45.53
N ALA A 92 -11.48 6.29 -46.13
CA ALA A 92 -10.48 5.46 -45.49
C ALA A 92 -9.78 6.23 -44.36
N LEU A 93 -9.89 5.75 -43.13
CA LEU A 93 -9.26 6.37 -41.97
C LEU A 93 -7.76 6.06 -41.94
N LYS A 94 -6.91 7.10 -41.88
CA LYS A 94 -5.46 6.94 -41.65
C LYS A 94 -5.21 6.27 -40.27
N PRO A 95 -4.25 5.35 -40.12
CA PRO A 95 -3.98 4.67 -38.84
C PRO A 95 -3.74 5.63 -37.66
N ARG A 96 -3.00 6.72 -37.87
CA ARG A 96 -2.75 7.75 -36.84
C ARG A 96 -4.05 8.43 -36.35
N MET A 97 -5.03 8.64 -37.22
CA MET A 97 -6.34 9.16 -36.80
C MET A 97 -7.12 8.18 -35.93
N ARG A 98 -7.01 6.88 -36.21
CA ARG A 98 -7.63 5.86 -35.35
C ARG A 98 -7.06 5.92 -33.93
N LYS A 99 -5.77 6.23 -33.78
CA LYS A 99 -5.12 6.44 -32.48
C LYS A 99 -5.73 7.62 -31.71
N ILE A 100 -6.02 8.73 -32.39
CA ILE A 100 -6.71 9.89 -31.79
C ILE A 100 -8.09 9.48 -31.26
N PHE A 101 -8.87 8.71 -32.03
CA PHE A 101 -10.18 8.25 -31.57
C PHE A 101 -10.08 7.26 -30.41
N SER A 102 -9.15 6.30 -30.44
CA SER A 102 -8.95 5.41 -29.28
C SER A 102 -8.62 6.21 -28.02
N ARG A 103 -7.86 7.31 -28.16
CA ARG A 103 -7.55 8.18 -27.04
C ARG A 103 -8.75 9.02 -26.59
N LEU A 104 -9.58 9.51 -27.51
CA LEU A 104 -10.81 10.22 -27.19
C LEU A 104 -11.77 9.36 -26.35
N ILE A 105 -11.95 8.09 -26.75
CA ILE A 105 -12.77 7.14 -25.99
C ILE A 105 -12.17 6.85 -24.62
N TYR A 106 -10.85 6.72 -24.52
CA TYR A 106 -10.16 6.58 -23.23
C TYR A 106 -10.38 7.79 -22.32
N ILE A 107 -10.31 9.01 -22.86
CA ILE A 107 -10.61 10.24 -22.11
C ILE A 107 -12.06 10.22 -21.61
N ALA A 108 -12.99 9.80 -22.48
CA ALA A 108 -14.39 9.70 -22.09
C ALA A 108 -14.63 8.69 -20.98
N GLN A 109 -13.95 7.53 -21.02
CA GLN A 109 -14.03 6.53 -19.96
C GLN A 109 -13.44 7.04 -18.64
N SER A 110 -12.21 7.59 -18.68
CA SER A 110 -11.51 8.05 -17.47
C SER A 110 -12.18 9.25 -16.78
N LYS A 111 -12.81 10.14 -17.55
CA LYS A 111 -13.50 11.32 -17.01
C LYS A 111 -15.00 11.08 -16.72
N GLY A 112 -15.56 9.94 -17.11
CA GLY A 112 -17.02 9.72 -17.06
C GLY A 112 -17.78 10.68 -17.98
N ALA A 113 -17.31 10.82 -19.22
CA ALA A 113 -17.86 11.73 -20.21
C ALA A 113 -18.91 11.07 -21.11
N TRP A 114 -19.90 11.82 -21.57
CA TRP A 114 -20.82 11.39 -22.62
C TRP A 114 -20.28 11.74 -24.00
N ILE A 115 -20.45 10.83 -24.96
CA ILE A 115 -20.07 11.07 -26.35
C ILE A 115 -21.32 11.23 -27.21
N PHE A 116 -21.47 12.40 -27.82
CA PHE A 116 -22.55 12.69 -28.78
C PHE A 116 -22.04 12.53 -30.20
N THR A 117 -22.79 11.81 -31.02
CA THR A 117 -22.43 11.46 -32.40
C THR A 117 -23.69 11.19 -33.22
N GLY A 118 -23.57 11.01 -34.53
CA GLY A 118 -24.72 10.83 -35.43
C GLY A 118 -25.40 9.45 -35.38
N GLY A 119 -24.86 8.47 -34.65
CA GLY A 119 -25.51 7.16 -34.43
C GLY A 119 -25.70 6.26 -35.67
N THR A 120 -25.19 6.65 -36.84
CA THR A 120 -25.29 5.89 -38.09
C THR A 120 -24.02 5.09 -38.38
N HIS A 121 -24.13 3.98 -39.11
CA HIS A 121 -22.99 3.13 -39.49
C HIS A 121 -22.22 3.69 -40.72
N TYR A 122 -22.08 5.02 -40.81
CA TYR A 122 -21.45 5.69 -41.95
C TYR A 122 -20.40 6.72 -41.51
N GLY A 123 -19.35 6.86 -42.32
CA GLY A 123 -18.31 7.87 -42.15
C GLY A 123 -17.62 7.79 -40.79
N LEU A 124 -17.51 8.94 -40.13
CA LEU A 124 -16.88 9.07 -38.82
C LEU A 124 -17.60 8.27 -37.72
N MET A 125 -18.93 8.25 -37.75
CA MET A 125 -19.75 7.61 -36.71
C MET A 125 -19.46 6.10 -36.60
N LYS A 126 -19.25 5.44 -37.75
CA LYS A 126 -18.81 4.04 -37.82
C LYS A 126 -17.47 3.81 -37.10
N TYR A 127 -16.48 4.66 -37.35
CA TYR A 127 -15.15 4.50 -36.76
C TYR A 127 -15.16 4.73 -35.24
N ILE A 128 -15.95 5.68 -34.75
CA ILE A 128 -16.14 5.88 -33.31
C ILE A 128 -16.78 4.64 -32.69
N GLY A 129 -17.81 4.08 -33.34
CA GLY A 129 -18.45 2.84 -32.90
C GLY A 129 -17.48 1.67 -32.81
N GLU A 130 -16.67 1.44 -33.85
CA GLU A 130 -15.63 0.41 -33.86
C GLU A 130 -14.64 0.57 -32.69
N VAL A 131 -14.17 1.79 -32.43
CA VAL A 131 -13.22 2.08 -31.36
C VAL A 131 -13.85 1.87 -29.97
N VAL A 132 -15.10 2.27 -29.78
CA VAL A 132 -15.86 1.99 -28.55
C VAL A 132 -15.96 0.48 -28.32
N ARG A 133 -16.23 -0.29 -29.37
CA ARG A 133 -16.29 -1.75 -29.30
C ARG A 133 -14.94 -2.35 -28.90
N ASP A 134 -13.86 -1.96 -29.57
CA ASP A 134 -12.52 -2.50 -29.32
C ASP A 134 -12.07 -2.23 -27.87
N ASN A 135 -12.41 -1.06 -27.31
CA ASN A 135 -12.19 -0.75 -25.90
C ASN A 135 -13.05 -1.60 -24.95
N THR A 136 -14.35 -1.80 -25.25
CA THR A 136 -15.22 -2.65 -24.40
C THR A 136 -14.77 -4.11 -24.34
N ILE A 137 -14.19 -4.64 -25.42
CA ILE A 137 -13.68 -6.03 -25.46
C ILE A 137 -12.38 -6.14 -24.66
N SER A 138 -11.55 -5.10 -24.66
CA SER A 138 -10.20 -5.13 -24.08
C SER A 138 -10.19 -4.97 -22.55
N ARG A 139 -11.22 -4.35 -21.96
CA ARG A 139 -11.25 -3.99 -20.52
C ARG A 139 -12.62 -4.28 -19.92
N SER A 140 -12.86 -5.52 -19.49
CA SER A 140 -14.14 -6.02 -19.00
C SER A 140 -14.52 -5.58 -17.57
N SER A 141 -13.73 -4.74 -16.90
CA SER A 141 -13.88 -4.42 -15.46
C SER A 141 -14.11 -2.94 -15.12
N GLU A 142 -14.03 -2.00 -16.08
CA GLU A 142 -14.25 -0.55 -15.86
C GLU A 142 -15.63 -0.12 -16.37
N GLU A 143 -16.17 1.01 -15.88
CA GLU A 143 -17.45 1.57 -16.31
C GLU A 143 -17.55 1.67 -17.86
N ASN A 144 -18.70 1.25 -18.40
CA ASN A 144 -18.93 1.27 -19.86
C ASN A 144 -19.04 2.72 -20.37
N VAL A 145 -18.40 2.99 -21.51
CA VAL A 145 -18.47 4.29 -22.18
C VAL A 145 -19.89 4.57 -22.66
N VAL A 146 -20.45 5.72 -22.28
CA VAL A 146 -21.78 6.17 -22.71
C VAL A 146 -21.67 6.89 -24.06
N ALA A 147 -21.96 6.16 -25.14
CA ALA A 147 -22.06 6.70 -26.49
C ALA A 147 -23.53 6.88 -26.90
N ILE A 148 -23.95 8.12 -27.14
CA ILE A 148 -25.32 8.50 -27.51
C ILE A 148 -25.33 8.94 -28.99
N GLY A 149 -26.06 8.20 -29.81
CA GLY A 149 -26.26 8.51 -31.22
C GLY A 149 -27.55 9.29 -31.46
N ILE A 150 -27.47 10.42 -32.16
CA ILE A 150 -28.64 11.23 -32.54
C ILE A 150 -28.80 11.17 -34.06
N ALA A 151 -29.86 10.52 -34.54
CA ALA A 151 -30.08 10.26 -35.97
C ALA A 151 -31.49 10.68 -36.41
N GLY A 152 -31.65 11.08 -37.67
CA GLY A 152 -32.98 11.39 -38.23
C GLY A 152 -33.78 10.14 -38.58
N TRP A 153 -34.98 9.98 -38.02
CA TRP A 153 -35.90 8.86 -38.29
C TRP A 153 -36.25 8.69 -39.77
N GLY A 154 -36.35 9.81 -40.49
CA GLY A 154 -36.58 9.89 -41.93
C GLY A 154 -35.50 9.21 -42.79
N MET A 155 -34.29 9.07 -42.23
CA MET A 155 -33.09 8.61 -42.91
C MET A 155 -32.68 7.17 -42.56
N ILE A 156 -33.37 6.51 -41.63
CA ILE A 156 -32.98 5.18 -41.14
C ILE A 156 -33.52 4.07 -42.04
N SER A 157 -32.65 3.15 -42.46
CA SER A 157 -33.03 1.93 -43.18
C SER A 157 -33.64 0.90 -42.22
N ASN A 158 -34.56 0.05 -42.71
CA ASN A 158 -35.23 -1.00 -41.92
C ASN A 158 -35.94 -0.51 -40.64
N ARG A 159 -36.33 0.77 -40.57
CA ARG A 159 -36.96 1.37 -39.38
C ARG A 159 -38.31 0.75 -38.97
N GLU A 160 -38.97 0.02 -39.87
CA GLU A 160 -40.23 -0.68 -39.57
C GLU A 160 -40.06 -1.72 -38.45
N SER A 161 -38.87 -2.30 -38.29
CA SER A 161 -38.61 -3.26 -37.21
C SER A 161 -38.47 -2.62 -35.82
N LEU A 162 -38.43 -1.29 -35.76
CA LEU A 162 -38.32 -0.52 -34.52
C LEU A 162 -39.70 -0.01 -34.04
N ILE A 163 -40.75 -0.18 -34.83
CA ILE A 163 -42.10 0.26 -34.48
C ILE A 163 -42.80 -0.86 -33.71
N ARG A 164 -43.40 -0.52 -32.57
CA ARG A 164 -44.11 -1.50 -31.74
C ARG A 164 -45.40 -1.97 -32.43
N SER A 165 -45.64 -3.27 -32.40
CA SER A 165 -46.98 -3.83 -32.65
C SER A 165 -47.84 -3.67 -31.40
N GLY A 166 -49.10 -3.26 -31.59
CA GLY A 166 -50.00 -2.76 -30.54
C GLY A 166 -50.39 -3.74 -29.41
N ASP A 167 -49.96 -5.00 -29.45
CA ASP A 167 -50.37 -6.04 -28.50
C ASP A 167 -49.38 -6.31 -27.35
N THR A 168 -48.30 -5.52 -27.22
CA THR A 168 -47.24 -5.78 -26.24
C THR A 168 -47.19 -4.75 -25.12
N ASP A 169 -48.03 -4.89 -24.10
CA ASP A 169 -47.87 -4.16 -22.83
C ASP A 169 -46.69 -4.74 -22.03
N GLY A 170 -45.47 -4.27 -22.31
CA GLY A 170 -44.26 -4.73 -21.62
C GLY A 170 -42.93 -4.22 -22.19
N TYR A 171 -41.82 -4.84 -21.74
CA TYR A 171 -40.46 -4.63 -22.24
C TYR A 171 -40.37 -5.02 -23.72
N TYR A 172 -40.28 -4.01 -24.59
CA TYR A 172 -40.18 -4.21 -26.04
C TYR A 172 -38.70 -4.33 -26.45
N LEU A 173 -38.38 -5.46 -27.09
CA LEU A 173 -37.06 -5.74 -27.67
C LEU A 173 -37.18 -5.74 -29.20
N ALA A 174 -36.65 -4.71 -29.84
CA ALA A 174 -36.64 -4.57 -31.29
C ALA A 174 -35.46 -5.33 -31.89
N HIS A 175 -35.73 -6.22 -32.84
CA HIS A 175 -34.69 -6.88 -33.62
C HIS A 175 -34.38 -6.04 -34.88
N TYR A 176 -33.14 -5.55 -34.98
CA TYR A 176 -32.71 -4.70 -36.09
C TYR A 176 -31.63 -5.39 -36.93
N ILE A 177 -31.86 -5.43 -38.23
CA ILE A 177 -30.97 -6.03 -39.21
C ILE A 177 -30.26 -4.93 -39.98
N MET A 178 -28.93 -4.93 -39.91
CA MET A 178 -28.08 -4.04 -40.71
C MET A 178 -27.98 -4.58 -42.13
N ASP A 179 -28.46 -3.82 -43.11
CA ASP A 179 -28.43 -4.19 -44.52
C ASP A 179 -27.47 -3.27 -45.29
N ASP A 180 -26.16 -3.57 -45.18
CA ASP A 180 -25.09 -2.79 -45.83
C ASP A 180 -25.05 -2.99 -47.36
N LEU A 181 -25.83 -3.93 -47.90
CA LEU A 181 -25.79 -4.36 -49.31
C LEU A 181 -26.74 -3.55 -50.21
N LYS A 182 -27.81 -2.96 -49.66
CA LYS A 182 -28.71 -2.09 -50.44
C LYS A 182 -28.06 -0.71 -50.66
N ARG A 183 -27.94 -0.31 -51.94
CA ARG A 183 -27.55 1.06 -52.34
C ARG A 183 -28.73 2.03 -52.21
N ASP A 184 -29.36 2.07 -51.04
CA ASP A 184 -30.40 3.04 -50.75
C ASP A 184 -29.79 4.38 -50.28
N PRO A 185 -30.50 5.52 -50.46
CA PRO A 185 -30.07 6.82 -49.93
C PRO A 185 -30.16 6.91 -48.38
N LEU A 186 -30.62 5.85 -47.71
CA LEU A 186 -30.84 5.76 -46.28
C LEU A 186 -29.59 5.22 -45.54
N TYR A 187 -29.51 5.48 -44.25
CA TYR A 187 -28.43 5.08 -43.36
C TYR A 187 -28.86 3.94 -42.42
N CYS A 188 -28.01 2.92 -42.27
CA CYS A 188 -28.08 1.94 -41.19
C CYS A 188 -27.70 2.55 -39.84
N LEU A 189 -28.33 2.09 -38.77
CA LEU A 189 -27.92 2.41 -37.39
C LEU A 189 -26.63 1.69 -37.02
N ASP A 190 -25.77 2.35 -36.24
CA ASP A 190 -24.54 1.73 -35.74
C ASP A 190 -24.81 0.90 -34.49
N ASN A 191 -24.25 -0.31 -34.46
CA ASN A 191 -24.48 -1.29 -33.41
C ASN A 191 -23.61 -1.13 -32.15
N ASN A 192 -22.66 -0.19 -32.16
CA ASN A 192 -21.73 -0.01 -31.04
C ASN A 192 -22.11 1.16 -30.13
N HIS A 193 -23.20 1.87 -30.44
CA HIS A 193 -23.73 2.91 -29.59
C HIS A 193 -24.59 2.32 -28.47
N THR A 194 -24.51 2.92 -27.28
CA THR A 194 -25.28 2.46 -26.10
C THR A 194 -26.73 2.94 -26.13
N HIS A 195 -26.95 4.18 -26.60
CA HIS A 195 -28.25 4.85 -26.61
C HIS A 195 -28.45 5.53 -27.96
N LEU A 196 -29.67 5.50 -28.48
CA LEU A 196 -30.05 6.08 -29.78
C LEU A 196 -31.29 6.98 -29.64
N LEU A 197 -31.13 8.25 -30.00
CA LEU A 197 -32.19 9.26 -30.08
C LEU A 197 -32.57 9.46 -31.55
N LEU A 198 -33.77 9.04 -31.92
CA LEU A 198 -34.24 9.07 -33.31
C LEU A 198 -35.21 10.23 -33.52
N VAL A 199 -34.77 11.29 -34.22
CA VAL A 199 -35.51 12.54 -34.37
C VAL A 199 -36.38 12.52 -35.62
N ASP A 200 -37.66 12.86 -35.48
CA ASP A 200 -38.63 12.85 -36.56
C ASP A 200 -39.30 14.22 -36.76
N ASN A 201 -39.43 14.61 -38.03
CA ASN A 201 -40.14 15.80 -38.49
C ASN A 201 -41.22 15.47 -39.54
N GLY A 202 -41.55 14.18 -39.72
CA GLY A 202 -42.53 13.69 -40.69
C GLY A 202 -42.04 13.66 -42.14
N THR A 203 -40.72 13.77 -42.37
CA THR A 203 -40.13 13.67 -43.73
C THR A 203 -39.35 12.37 -43.92
N HIS A 204 -39.26 11.92 -45.17
CA HIS A 204 -38.48 10.75 -45.58
C HIS A 204 -37.38 11.17 -46.56
N GLY A 205 -36.15 10.69 -46.33
CA GLY A 205 -35.02 10.98 -47.23
C GLY A 205 -34.42 12.39 -47.12
N HIS A 206 -34.83 13.20 -46.14
CA HIS A 206 -34.25 14.51 -45.87
C HIS A 206 -33.19 14.45 -44.74
N PRO A 207 -31.92 14.83 -45.01
CA PRO A 207 -30.86 14.82 -44.00
C PRO A 207 -30.91 16.05 -43.07
N ALA A 208 -30.17 15.98 -41.95
CA ALA A 208 -29.86 17.10 -41.04
C ALA A 208 -31.03 17.65 -40.21
N ILE A 209 -32.00 16.79 -39.87
CA ILE A 209 -33.12 17.14 -38.98
C ILE A 209 -32.64 17.16 -37.52
N GLU A 210 -31.74 16.25 -37.19
CA GLU A 210 -31.16 16.01 -35.87
C GLU A 210 -30.33 17.18 -35.34
N ALA A 211 -29.78 18.03 -36.22
CA ALA A 211 -28.85 19.10 -35.84
C ALA A 211 -29.48 20.13 -34.87
N LYS A 212 -30.76 20.45 -35.04
CA LYS A 212 -31.48 21.40 -34.18
C LYS A 212 -31.63 20.86 -32.75
N VAL A 213 -32.16 19.64 -32.62
CA VAL A 213 -32.37 18.97 -31.32
C VAL A 213 -31.04 18.77 -30.61
N ARG A 214 -30.01 18.33 -31.34
CA ARG A 214 -28.65 18.16 -30.80
C ARG A 214 -28.11 19.46 -30.20
N THR A 215 -28.22 20.57 -30.93
CA THR A 215 -27.75 21.89 -30.45
C THR A 215 -28.51 22.33 -29.19
N GLN A 216 -29.84 22.18 -29.17
CA GLN A 216 -30.66 22.56 -28.02
C GLN A 216 -30.34 21.72 -26.79
N LEU A 217 -30.12 20.41 -26.98
CA LEU A 217 -29.74 19.49 -25.92
C LEU A 217 -28.34 19.79 -25.38
N GLU A 218 -27.36 20.02 -26.26
CA GLU A 218 -26.00 20.42 -25.87
C GLU A 218 -26.03 21.71 -25.06
N LYS A 219 -26.74 22.74 -25.55
CA LYS A 219 -26.89 24.01 -24.82
C LYS A 219 -27.51 23.79 -23.44
N TYR A 220 -28.59 23.02 -23.37
CA TYR A 220 -29.28 22.75 -22.10
C TYR A 220 -28.37 22.01 -21.09
N ILE A 221 -27.62 21.01 -21.54
CA ILE A 221 -26.67 20.29 -20.67
C ILE A 221 -25.55 21.22 -20.19
N SER A 222 -25.07 22.12 -21.05
CA SER A 222 -24.02 23.07 -20.70
C SER A 222 -24.42 24.07 -19.60
N GLU A 223 -25.72 24.26 -19.36
CA GLU A 223 -26.22 25.17 -18.32
C GLU A 223 -26.43 24.47 -16.97
N ARG A 224 -26.36 23.13 -16.93
CA ARG A 224 -26.56 22.33 -15.70
C ARG A 224 -25.29 22.28 -14.85
N VAL A 225 -25.47 22.29 -13.54
CA VAL A 225 -24.38 22.21 -12.53
C VAL A 225 -24.23 20.77 -12.06
N ILE A 226 -22.98 20.33 -11.87
CA ILE A 226 -22.67 18.96 -11.40
C ILE A 226 -22.92 18.88 -9.87
N PRO A 227 -23.93 18.11 -9.40
CA PRO A 227 -24.34 18.12 -7.99
C PRO A 227 -23.28 17.55 -7.02
N GLU A 228 -22.48 16.58 -7.49
CA GLU A 228 -21.47 15.87 -6.68
C GLU A 228 -20.07 16.49 -6.76
N SER A 229 -19.88 17.56 -7.53
CA SER A 229 -18.55 18.15 -7.73
C SER A 229 -18.29 19.32 -6.78
N ASN A 230 -17.12 19.32 -6.12
CA ASN A 230 -16.62 20.47 -5.35
C ASN A 230 -16.32 21.71 -6.23
N TYR A 231 -16.35 21.53 -7.56
CA TYR A 231 -16.23 22.57 -8.58
C TYR A 231 -17.46 23.48 -8.61
N GLY A 232 -18.66 22.95 -8.33
CA GLY A 232 -19.92 23.73 -8.38
C GLY A 232 -20.22 24.40 -9.73
N GLY A 233 -19.45 24.06 -10.77
CA GLY A 233 -19.52 24.67 -12.07
C GLY A 233 -20.39 23.90 -13.06
N LYS A 234 -20.61 24.54 -14.21
CA LYS A 234 -21.39 24.01 -15.32
C LYS A 234 -20.71 22.80 -15.97
N ILE A 235 -21.51 21.89 -16.54
CA ILE A 235 -20.98 20.74 -17.30
C ILE A 235 -20.25 21.27 -18.55
N PRO A 236 -18.94 21.04 -18.68
CA PRO A 236 -18.19 21.46 -19.85
C PRO A 236 -18.57 20.61 -21.07
N ILE A 237 -18.69 21.25 -22.23
CA ILE A 237 -18.93 20.60 -23.51
C ILE A 237 -17.82 21.00 -24.47
N VAL A 238 -17.30 20.04 -25.23
CA VAL A 238 -16.31 20.28 -26.29
C VAL A 238 -16.83 19.71 -27.61
N CYS A 239 -16.74 20.51 -28.67
CA CYS A 239 -17.07 20.06 -30.03
C CYS A 239 -15.80 19.57 -30.72
N PHE A 240 -15.71 18.27 -31.01
CA PHE A 240 -14.60 17.67 -31.74
C PHE A 240 -14.98 17.54 -33.22
N ALA A 241 -14.33 18.33 -34.07
CA ALA A 241 -14.62 18.41 -35.50
C ALA A 241 -13.53 17.75 -36.34
N GLN A 242 -13.93 16.81 -37.20
CA GLN A 242 -13.02 16.14 -38.14
C GLN A 242 -13.55 16.17 -39.57
N GLY A 243 -12.69 16.58 -40.50
CA GLY A 243 -12.99 16.54 -41.92
C GLY A 243 -14.22 17.38 -42.27
N GLY A 244 -15.16 16.78 -43.00
CA GLY A 244 -16.52 17.31 -43.11
C GLY A 244 -16.86 18.05 -44.39
N GLY A 245 -18.08 18.59 -44.41
CA GLY A 245 -18.69 19.34 -45.52
C GLY A 245 -19.64 20.41 -44.95
N LYS A 246 -20.59 20.89 -45.76
CA LYS A 246 -21.54 21.97 -45.39
C LYS A 246 -22.11 21.84 -43.99
N GLU A 247 -22.62 20.67 -43.64
CA GLU A 247 -23.26 20.41 -42.34
C GLU A 247 -22.28 20.45 -41.16
N THR A 248 -21.04 20.02 -41.36
CA THR A 248 -19.99 20.09 -40.34
C THR A 248 -19.63 21.56 -40.06
N LEU A 249 -19.45 22.38 -41.10
CA LEU A 249 -19.18 23.81 -40.95
C LEU A 249 -20.32 24.54 -40.22
N LYS A 250 -21.56 24.22 -40.60
CA LYS A 250 -22.75 24.77 -39.94
C LYS A 250 -22.80 24.36 -38.46
N SER A 251 -22.46 23.12 -38.14
CA SER A 251 -22.42 22.62 -36.76
C SER A 251 -21.32 23.33 -35.94
N ILE A 252 -20.13 23.54 -36.51
CA ILE A 252 -19.03 24.29 -35.88
C ILE A 252 -19.46 25.74 -35.61
N ASN A 253 -20.06 26.42 -36.58
CA ASN A 253 -20.54 27.78 -36.42
C ASN A 253 -21.60 27.89 -35.31
N VAL A 254 -22.54 26.95 -35.28
CA VAL A 254 -23.58 26.90 -34.24
C VAL A 254 -23.00 26.62 -32.85
N ALA A 255 -22.00 25.73 -32.74
CA ALA A 255 -21.30 25.46 -31.49
C ALA A 255 -20.58 26.71 -30.96
N ILE A 256 -19.85 27.43 -31.82
CA ILE A 256 -19.14 28.65 -31.44
C ILE A 256 -20.11 29.77 -31.02
N LYS A 257 -21.23 29.94 -31.73
CA LYS A 257 -22.30 30.87 -31.33
C LYS A 257 -22.90 30.53 -29.97
N SER A 258 -22.87 29.26 -29.60
CA SER A 258 -23.33 28.76 -28.31
C SER A 258 -22.25 28.79 -27.23
N LYS A 259 -21.07 29.40 -27.51
CA LYS A 259 -19.89 29.44 -26.64
C LYS A 259 -19.31 28.07 -26.28
N ILE A 260 -19.46 27.09 -27.16
CA ILE A 260 -18.88 25.76 -27.00
C ILE A 260 -17.52 25.75 -27.70
N PRO A 261 -16.41 25.44 -26.99
CA PRO A 261 -15.09 25.36 -27.61
C PRO A 261 -15.03 24.20 -28.62
N CYS A 262 -14.37 24.44 -29.74
CA CYS A 262 -14.25 23.51 -30.85
C CYS A 262 -12.78 23.13 -31.11
N VAL A 263 -12.53 21.82 -31.13
CA VAL A 263 -11.23 21.22 -31.44
C VAL A 263 -11.26 20.70 -32.87
N VAL A 264 -10.40 21.23 -33.72
CA VAL A 264 -10.29 20.90 -35.15
C VAL A 264 -9.01 20.10 -35.39
N VAL A 265 -9.11 18.98 -36.12
CA VAL A 265 -7.93 18.17 -36.46
C VAL A 265 -7.39 18.52 -37.84
N GLU A 266 -6.19 19.10 -37.86
CA GLU A 266 -5.44 19.41 -39.08
C GLU A 266 -4.83 18.15 -39.70
N GLY A 267 -4.92 18.04 -41.03
CA GLY A 267 -4.49 16.88 -41.81
C GLY A 267 -5.58 15.81 -41.96
N SER A 268 -6.79 16.11 -41.48
CA SER A 268 -7.99 15.29 -41.62
C SER A 268 -8.76 15.55 -42.93
N GLY A 269 -8.45 16.64 -43.65
CA GLY A 269 -8.98 16.97 -44.98
C GLY A 269 -10.19 17.92 -44.96
N ARG A 270 -10.51 18.48 -46.13
CA ARG A 270 -11.74 19.27 -46.39
C ARG A 270 -11.83 20.53 -45.51
N ILE A 271 -12.91 20.70 -44.75
CA ILE A 271 -13.21 21.93 -44.01
C ILE A 271 -12.30 22.09 -42.79
N ALA A 272 -11.95 21.00 -42.12
CA ALA A 272 -11.06 21.05 -40.97
C ALA A 272 -9.69 21.68 -41.33
N ASP A 273 -9.11 21.28 -42.47
CA ASP A 273 -7.83 21.84 -42.93
C ASP A 273 -7.97 23.30 -43.40
N VAL A 274 -9.13 23.67 -43.97
CA VAL A 274 -9.41 25.08 -44.34
C VAL A 274 -9.40 25.96 -43.08
N ILE A 275 -10.11 25.54 -42.02
CA ILE A 275 -10.15 26.28 -40.76
C ILE A 275 -8.75 26.33 -40.11
N ALA A 276 -8.02 25.21 -40.09
CA ALA A 276 -6.67 25.16 -39.54
C ALA A 276 -5.71 26.11 -40.28
N SER A 277 -5.70 26.08 -41.62
CA SER A 277 -4.84 26.95 -42.43
C SER A 277 -5.15 28.44 -42.27
N LEU A 278 -6.42 28.80 -42.04
CA LEU A 278 -6.84 30.18 -41.85
C LEU A 278 -6.58 30.68 -40.42
N MET A 279 -6.45 29.78 -39.44
CA MET A 279 -6.05 30.13 -38.08
C MET A 279 -4.55 30.44 -38.00
N GLU A 280 -3.70 29.72 -38.75
CA GLU A 280 -2.25 29.99 -38.81
C GLU A 280 -1.91 31.28 -39.58
N ALA A 281 -2.80 31.72 -40.49
CA ALA A 281 -2.64 32.96 -41.24
C ALA A 281 -3.10 34.17 -40.41
N GLU A 282 -2.28 34.61 -39.45
CA GLU A 282 -2.54 35.81 -38.63
C GLU A 282 -2.65 37.08 -39.51
N GLY A 283 -3.86 37.47 -39.89
CA GLY A 283 -4.12 38.68 -40.68
C GLY A 283 -5.60 38.96 -40.95
N THR A 284 -5.92 40.18 -41.40
CA THR A 284 -7.29 40.58 -41.77
C THR A 284 -7.83 39.69 -42.90
N LEU A 285 -8.84 38.88 -42.59
CA LEU A 285 -9.50 37.91 -43.47
C LEU A 285 -10.26 38.57 -44.63
N ALA A 286 -9.54 38.92 -45.70
CA ALA A 286 -10.15 39.27 -46.97
C ALA A 286 -10.92 38.06 -47.54
N SER A 287 -12.10 38.29 -48.13
CA SER A 287 -12.90 37.22 -48.75
C SER A 287 -12.15 36.45 -49.85
N SER A 288 -11.14 37.08 -50.46
CA SER A 288 -10.24 36.46 -51.43
C SER A 288 -9.37 35.37 -50.83
N CYS A 289 -8.80 35.58 -49.64
CA CYS A 289 -7.94 34.62 -48.94
C CYS A 289 -8.73 33.36 -48.54
N VAL A 290 -9.95 33.54 -48.02
CA VAL A 290 -10.85 32.41 -47.70
C VAL A 290 -11.21 31.63 -48.96
N LYS A 291 -11.49 32.32 -50.07
CA LYS A 291 -11.80 31.69 -51.36
C LYS A 291 -10.61 30.91 -51.91
N GLU A 292 -9.39 31.40 -51.73
CA GLU A 292 -8.16 30.73 -52.13
C GLU A 292 -7.89 29.45 -51.31
N SER A 293 -8.01 29.52 -49.98
CA SER A 293 -7.90 28.33 -49.11
C SER A 293 -8.98 27.30 -49.41
N LEU A 294 -10.22 27.74 -49.65
CA LEU A 294 -11.30 26.88 -50.11
C LEU A 294 -10.94 26.18 -51.42
N LEU A 295 -10.44 26.92 -52.44
CA LEU A 295 -10.04 26.35 -53.73
C LEU A 295 -8.90 25.34 -53.60
N ARG A 296 -7.95 25.58 -52.69
CA ARG A 296 -6.81 24.68 -52.43
C ARG A 296 -7.24 23.33 -51.86
N TYR A 297 -8.13 23.31 -50.88
CA TYR A 297 -8.53 22.08 -50.17
C TYR A 297 -9.81 21.41 -50.71
N LEU A 298 -10.67 22.14 -51.43
CA LEU A 298 -11.99 21.67 -51.90
C LEU A 298 -12.27 22.00 -53.39
N PRO A 299 -11.34 21.70 -54.33
CA PRO A 299 -11.47 22.12 -55.74
C PRO A 299 -12.72 21.57 -56.44
N HIS A 300 -13.09 20.31 -56.17
CA HIS A 300 -14.26 19.65 -56.79
C HIS A 300 -15.61 20.04 -56.17
N THR A 301 -15.61 20.58 -54.94
CA THR A 301 -16.85 20.96 -54.25
C THR A 301 -17.24 22.37 -54.68
N ILE A 302 -16.27 23.28 -54.78
CA ILE A 302 -16.51 24.68 -55.16
C ILE A 302 -16.97 24.82 -56.60
N SER A 303 -16.46 23.98 -57.52
CA SER A 303 -16.92 23.97 -58.91
C SER A 303 -18.37 23.51 -59.10
N ARG A 304 -18.96 22.87 -58.07
CA ARG A 304 -20.36 22.40 -58.07
C ARG A 304 -21.31 23.30 -57.28
N LEU A 305 -20.79 24.22 -56.46
CA LEU A 305 -21.59 25.07 -55.60
C LEU A 305 -22.07 26.32 -56.35
N SER A 306 -23.25 26.80 -56.00
CA SER A 306 -23.75 28.10 -56.47
C SER A 306 -22.95 29.26 -55.84
N GLU A 307 -22.95 30.44 -56.48
CA GLU A 307 -22.29 31.62 -55.92
C GLU A 307 -22.89 32.02 -54.56
N GLU A 308 -24.21 31.95 -54.41
CA GLU A 308 -24.92 32.20 -53.14
C GLU A 308 -24.47 31.25 -52.02
N GLU A 309 -24.30 29.96 -52.32
CA GLU A 309 -23.79 29.00 -51.33
C GLU A 309 -22.34 29.26 -50.97
N THR A 310 -21.52 29.68 -51.93
CA THR A 310 -20.11 30.00 -51.69
C THR A 310 -19.98 31.22 -50.76
N GLU A 311 -20.80 32.25 -50.96
CA GLU A 311 -20.86 33.39 -50.05
C GLU A 311 -21.32 32.99 -48.63
N SER A 312 -22.28 32.07 -48.53
CA SER A 312 -22.74 31.57 -47.23
C SER A 312 -21.63 30.83 -46.47
N TRP A 313 -20.78 30.06 -47.16
CA TRP A 313 -19.64 29.38 -46.54
C TRP A 313 -18.58 30.37 -46.07
N ILE A 314 -18.26 31.38 -46.89
CA ILE A 314 -17.32 32.45 -46.52
C ILE A 314 -17.83 33.19 -45.29
N LYS A 315 -19.14 33.50 -45.23
CA LYS A 315 -19.77 34.12 -44.07
C LYS A 315 -19.61 33.26 -42.82
N TRP A 316 -19.94 31.97 -42.88
CA TRP A 316 -19.80 31.08 -41.71
C TRP A 316 -18.35 30.92 -41.26
N ILE A 317 -17.38 30.84 -42.17
CA ILE A 317 -15.96 30.75 -41.82
C ILE A 317 -15.48 32.04 -41.13
N LYS A 318 -15.92 33.22 -41.61
CA LYS A 318 -15.60 34.49 -40.95
C LYS A 318 -16.17 34.55 -39.54
N GLU A 319 -17.44 34.18 -39.36
CA GLU A 319 -18.10 34.12 -38.03
C GLU A 319 -17.37 33.16 -37.06
N VAL A 320 -16.85 32.04 -37.58
CA VAL A 320 -16.05 31.07 -36.80
C VAL A 320 -14.71 31.68 -36.37
N LEU A 321 -14.03 32.40 -37.26
CA LEU A 321 -12.71 32.98 -37.01
C LEU A 321 -12.73 34.28 -36.20
N GLU A 322 -13.90 34.93 -36.06
CA GLU A 322 -14.07 36.09 -35.17
C GLU A 322 -13.81 35.75 -33.69
N ASN A 323 -13.94 34.49 -33.28
CA ASN A 323 -13.74 34.03 -31.90
C ASN A 323 -12.59 33.00 -31.79
N PRO A 324 -11.32 33.43 -31.91
CA PRO A 324 -10.18 32.51 -31.92
C PRO A 324 -9.97 31.79 -30.57
N HIS A 325 -10.42 32.37 -29.45
CA HIS A 325 -10.29 31.77 -28.11
C HIS A 325 -11.12 30.48 -27.94
N LEU A 326 -12.15 30.25 -28.76
CA LEU A 326 -12.96 29.03 -28.74
C LEU A 326 -12.45 27.94 -29.70
N LEU A 327 -11.43 28.24 -30.51
CA LEU A 327 -10.92 27.33 -31.53
C LEU A 327 -9.54 26.80 -31.13
N THR A 328 -9.38 25.48 -31.14
CA THR A 328 -8.08 24.81 -30.90
C THR A 328 -7.79 23.86 -32.04
N VAL A 329 -6.59 23.93 -32.60
CA VAL A 329 -6.15 23.06 -33.71
C VAL A 329 -5.19 21.99 -33.19
N ILE A 330 -5.41 20.74 -33.62
CA ILE A 330 -4.52 19.60 -33.34
C ILE A 330 -3.90 19.12 -34.64
N LYS A 331 -2.56 19.07 -34.70
CA LYS A 331 -1.81 18.50 -35.82
C LYS A 331 -1.83 16.98 -35.77
N ILE A 332 -2.23 16.32 -36.86
CA ILE A 332 -2.22 14.84 -36.96
C ILE A 332 -0.81 14.24 -36.83
N GLU A 333 0.23 15.00 -37.19
CA GLU A 333 1.63 14.54 -37.18
C GLU A 333 2.18 14.47 -35.75
N GLU A 334 1.77 15.41 -34.91
CA GLU A 334 2.11 15.53 -33.49
C GLU A 334 1.12 14.76 -32.59
N ALA A 335 0.22 13.94 -33.15
CA ALA A 335 -0.86 13.30 -32.39
C ALA A 335 -0.36 12.18 -31.44
N GLY A 336 0.19 12.59 -30.28
CA GLY A 336 0.50 11.76 -29.13
C GLY A 336 -0.66 11.63 -28.15
N ASP A 337 -0.56 10.66 -27.22
CA ASP A 337 -1.63 10.36 -26.26
C ASP A 337 -1.86 11.47 -25.23
N GLU A 338 -0.80 12.19 -24.85
CA GLU A 338 -0.85 13.35 -23.96
C GLU A 338 -1.41 14.58 -24.70
N ILE A 339 -1.01 14.78 -25.94
CA ILE A 339 -1.36 15.98 -26.73
C ILE A 339 -2.88 16.07 -26.97
N VAL A 340 -3.56 14.96 -27.27
CA VAL A 340 -5.03 14.97 -27.44
C VAL A 340 -5.77 15.32 -26.14
N SER A 341 -5.28 14.80 -25.00
CA SER A 341 -5.89 15.08 -23.69
C SER A 341 -5.65 16.52 -23.24
N ASN A 342 -4.42 17.00 -23.45
CA ASN A 342 -4.00 18.36 -23.14
C ASN A 342 -4.75 19.36 -24.04
N ALA A 343 -4.89 19.09 -25.34
CA ALA A 343 -5.62 19.95 -26.26
C ALA A 343 -7.11 20.10 -25.92
N ILE A 344 -7.78 19.01 -25.51
CA ILE A 344 -9.18 19.08 -25.06
C ILE A 344 -9.28 19.90 -23.76
N SER A 345 -8.39 19.63 -22.81
CA SER A 345 -8.38 20.35 -21.52
C SER A 345 -8.05 21.84 -21.71
N PHE A 346 -7.14 22.15 -22.65
CA PHE A 346 -6.76 23.50 -23.05
C PHE A 346 -7.89 24.23 -23.77
N ALA A 347 -8.59 23.57 -24.69
CA ALA A 347 -9.75 24.14 -25.37
C ALA A 347 -10.86 24.49 -24.37
N LEU A 348 -11.07 23.65 -23.36
CA LEU A 348 -12.05 23.88 -22.31
C LEU A 348 -11.61 24.97 -21.32
N TYR A 349 -10.31 25.07 -21.03
CA TYR A 349 -9.73 26.16 -20.26
C TYR A 349 -9.94 27.51 -20.98
N LYS A 350 -9.50 27.62 -22.24
CA LYS A 350 -9.69 28.82 -23.07
C LYS A 350 -11.16 29.15 -23.35
N GLY A 351 -11.99 28.13 -23.52
CA GLY A 351 -13.42 28.34 -23.75
C GLY A 351 -14.15 28.94 -22.54
N ASN A 352 -13.60 28.80 -21.34
CA ASN A 352 -14.16 29.34 -20.11
C ASN A 352 -13.54 30.71 -19.72
N THR A 353 -12.47 31.15 -20.38
CA THR A 353 -11.92 32.51 -20.20
C THR A 353 -12.76 33.51 -20.99
N ASN A 354 -13.77 34.12 -20.36
CA ASN A 354 -14.35 35.36 -20.90
C ASN A 354 -13.42 36.53 -20.58
N GLU A 355 -13.23 37.45 -21.53
CA GLU A 355 -12.38 38.66 -21.36
C GLU A 355 -12.81 39.55 -20.17
N HIS A 356 -14.06 39.42 -19.70
CA HIS A 356 -14.61 40.18 -18.58
C HIS A 356 -14.45 39.53 -17.18
N ASP A 357 -14.05 38.25 -17.09
CA ASP A 357 -13.97 37.46 -15.84
C ASP A 357 -12.53 36.96 -15.60
N ARG A 358 -11.53 37.86 -15.66
CA ARG A 358 -10.13 37.52 -15.33
C ARG A 358 -9.96 36.98 -13.90
N ASP A 359 -10.97 37.15 -13.05
CA ASP A 359 -10.97 36.78 -11.63
C ASP A 359 -11.54 35.37 -11.35
N ASN A 360 -12.06 34.64 -12.34
CA ASN A 360 -12.58 33.26 -12.13
C ASN A 360 -11.48 32.17 -12.20
N TRP A 361 -10.31 32.46 -11.64
CA TRP A 361 -9.18 31.51 -11.59
C TRP A 361 -9.48 30.31 -10.69
N ASN A 362 -10.27 30.48 -9.63
CA ASN A 362 -10.58 29.40 -8.68
C ASN A 362 -11.41 28.29 -9.35
N GLY A 363 -12.42 28.67 -10.14
CA GLY A 363 -13.17 27.72 -10.95
C GLY A 363 -12.26 26.99 -11.95
N GLN A 364 -11.42 27.73 -12.67
CA GLN A 364 -10.49 27.15 -13.64
C GLN A 364 -9.52 26.16 -12.99
N LEU A 365 -8.94 26.52 -11.84
CA LEU A 365 -8.00 25.67 -11.13
C LEU A 365 -8.67 24.42 -10.56
N LYS A 366 -9.89 24.54 -10.01
CA LYS A 366 -10.70 23.39 -9.58
C LYS A 366 -11.02 22.44 -10.73
N LEU A 367 -11.31 22.98 -11.92
CA LEU A 367 -11.54 22.17 -13.13
C LEU A 367 -10.28 21.41 -13.56
N LEU A 368 -9.13 22.09 -13.61
CA LEU A 368 -7.85 21.48 -13.97
C LEU A 368 -7.41 20.42 -12.95
N LEU A 369 -7.69 20.64 -11.66
CA LEU A 369 -7.44 19.69 -10.59
C LEU A 369 -8.31 18.43 -10.73
N GLU A 370 -9.61 18.59 -11.05
CA GLU A 370 -10.50 17.45 -11.28
C GLU A 370 -10.01 16.62 -12.47
N TRP A 371 -9.49 17.27 -13.51
CA TRP A 371 -8.95 16.62 -14.71
C TRP A 371 -7.50 16.16 -14.62
N ASN A 372 -6.84 16.39 -13.47
CA ASN A 372 -5.43 16.04 -13.25
C ASN A 372 -4.47 16.62 -14.31
N GLN A 373 -4.68 17.88 -14.71
CA GLN A 373 -3.90 18.56 -15.75
C GLN A 373 -2.91 19.54 -15.11
N LEU A 374 -1.78 19.03 -14.63
CA LEU A 374 -0.77 19.82 -13.92
C LEU A 374 -0.08 20.83 -14.83
N ASP A 375 0.46 20.36 -15.96
CA ASP A 375 1.30 21.17 -16.85
C ASP A 375 0.54 22.40 -17.37
N LEU A 376 -0.74 22.22 -17.68
CA LEU A 376 -1.60 23.32 -18.09
C LEU A 376 -1.85 24.31 -16.95
N ALA A 377 -2.01 23.82 -15.71
CA ALA A 377 -2.18 24.71 -14.56
C ALA A 377 -0.89 25.50 -14.27
N SER A 378 0.28 24.87 -14.37
CA SER A 378 1.56 25.57 -14.18
C SER A 378 1.80 26.64 -15.23
N ASP A 379 1.56 26.32 -16.51
CA ASP A 379 1.92 27.20 -17.62
C ASP A 379 0.96 28.41 -17.73
N GLU A 380 -0.34 28.20 -17.50
CA GLU A 380 -1.36 29.22 -17.74
C GLU A 380 -1.83 29.95 -16.48
N ILE A 381 -1.94 29.26 -15.34
CA ILE A 381 -2.45 29.86 -14.10
C ILE A 381 -1.31 30.40 -13.25
N PHE A 382 -0.24 29.62 -13.04
CA PHE A 382 0.91 29.99 -12.22
C PHE A 382 1.99 30.71 -13.05
N THR A 383 1.60 31.81 -13.69
CA THR A 383 2.52 32.71 -14.39
C THR A 383 3.23 33.65 -13.41
N ASN A 384 4.46 34.07 -13.76
CA ASN A 384 5.28 34.97 -12.92
C ASN A 384 4.63 36.33 -12.63
N ASP A 385 3.59 36.70 -13.37
CA ASP A 385 2.91 37.99 -13.26
C ASP A 385 1.88 38.01 -12.11
N ARG A 386 1.52 36.86 -11.53
CA ARG A 386 0.54 36.74 -10.44
C ARG A 386 1.21 36.41 -9.11
N ASN A 387 0.96 37.23 -8.09
CA ASN A 387 1.34 36.95 -6.71
C ASN A 387 0.23 36.17 -6.01
N TRP A 388 0.57 35.00 -5.46
CA TRP A 388 -0.36 34.13 -4.75
C TRP A 388 -0.26 34.32 -3.24
N GLU A 389 -1.40 34.50 -2.56
CA GLU A 389 -1.44 34.42 -1.11
C GLU A 389 -1.80 33.01 -0.65
N SER A 390 -1.31 32.62 0.55
CA SER A 390 -1.62 31.30 1.10
C SER A 390 -3.12 31.08 1.35
N ALA A 391 -3.92 32.14 1.50
CA ALA A 391 -5.37 32.05 1.74
C ALA A 391 -6.14 31.62 0.49
N ASP A 392 -5.72 32.10 -0.69
CA ASP A 392 -6.37 31.83 -1.97
C ASP A 392 -6.31 30.33 -2.32
N LEU A 393 -5.17 29.69 -2.02
CA LEU A 393 -4.89 28.31 -2.39
C LEU A 393 -5.44 27.26 -1.40
N GLN A 394 -6.03 27.65 -0.26
CA GLN A 394 -6.42 26.69 0.80
C GLN A 394 -7.51 25.70 0.36
N ASP A 395 -8.58 26.21 -0.26
CA ASP A 395 -9.71 25.38 -0.71
C ASP A 395 -9.29 24.37 -1.80
N VAL A 396 -8.43 24.84 -2.71
CA VAL A 396 -7.87 24.01 -3.79
C VAL A 396 -6.89 22.98 -3.22
N MET A 397 -6.08 23.35 -2.24
CA MET A 397 -5.18 22.42 -1.53
C MET A 397 -5.98 21.33 -0.81
N PHE A 398 -7.07 21.67 -0.12
CA PHE A 398 -7.95 20.69 0.50
C PHE A 398 -8.50 19.70 -0.53
N THR A 399 -9.00 20.20 -1.65
CA THR A 399 -9.51 19.34 -2.74
C THR A 399 -8.41 18.43 -3.31
N ALA A 400 -7.18 18.93 -3.47
CA ALA A 400 -6.04 18.13 -3.94
C ALA A 400 -5.67 16.99 -2.98
N LEU A 401 -5.72 17.23 -1.67
CA LEU A 401 -5.45 16.20 -0.64
C LEU A 401 -6.51 15.10 -0.67
N VAL A 402 -7.79 15.48 -0.78
CA VAL A 402 -8.92 14.54 -0.83
C VAL A 402 -8.82 13.64 -2.06
N LYS A 403 -8.59 14.23 -3.24
CA LYS A 403 -8.51 13.54 -4.54
C LYS A 403 -7.19 12.83 -4.81
N ASP A 404 -6.25 12.83 -3.85
CA ASP A 404 -4.93 12.20 -3.97
C ASP A 404 -4.13 12.69 -5.20
N ARG A 405 -3.96 14.02 -5.31
CA ARG A 405 -3.22 14.68 -6.40
C ARG A 405 -1.87 15.23 -5.91
N PRO A 406 -0.83 14.40 -5.70
CA PRO A 406 0.43 14.81 -5.06
C PRO A 406 1.21 15.85 -5.87
N LYS A 407 1.15 15.80 -7.21
CA LYS A 407 1.84 16.76 -8.08
C LYS A 407 1.29 18.19 -7.92
N PHE A 408 -0.03 18.32 -7.79
CA PHE A 408 -0.68 19.61 -7.51
C PHE A 408 -0.32 20.12 -6.12
N VAL A 409 -0.26 19.23 -5.11
CA VAL A 409 0.21 19.60 -3.77
C VAL A 409 1.62 20.17 -3.84
N ARG A 410 2.54 19.53 -4.57
CA ARG A 410 3.91 20.05 -4.76
C ARG A 410 3.92 21.43 -5.42
N LEU A 411 3.15 21.62 -6.49
CA LEU A 411 3.02 22.89 -7.20
C LEU A 411 2.51 24.01 -6.27
N PHE A 412 1.53 23.73 -5.41
CA PHE A 412 1.02 24.73 -4.47
C PHE A 412 2.02 25.09 -3.38
N LEU A 413 2.85 24.14 -2.93
CA LEU A 413 3.92 24.39 -1.97
C LEU A 413 5.03 25.26 -2.58
N GLU A 414 5.40 25.01 -3.84
CA GLU A 414 6.37 25.80 -4.58
C GLU A 414 5.92 27.25 -4.79
N ASN A 415 4.61 27.47 -4.98
CA ASN A 415 4.00 28.78 -5.18
C ASN A 415 3.62 29.52 -3.86
N GLY A 416 4.18 29.11 -2.71
CA GLY A 416 4.10 29.90 -1.47
C GLY A 416 2.98 29.52 -0.49
N LEU A 417 2.33 28.36 -0.63
CA LEU A 417 1.38 27.86 0.37
C LEU A 417 2.11 27.35 1.61
N ASN A 418 1.84 27.96 2.77
CA ASN A 418 2.38 27.49 4.05
C ASN A 418 1.45 26.44 4.70
N LEU A 419 1.86 25.16 4.69
CA LEU A 419 1.10 24.06 5.28
C LEU A 419 0.76 24.25 6.75
N ARG A 420 1.61 24.93 7.53
CA ARG A 420 1.35 25.13 8.96
C ARG A 420 0.20 26.09 9.21
N LYS A 421 0.04 27.09 8.34
CA LYS A 421 -1.09 28.03 8.40
C LYS A 421 -2.37 27.38 7.87
N PHE A 422 -2.24 26.51 6.87
CA PHE A 422 -3.37 25.78 6.27
C PHE A 422 -3.97 24.73 7.20
N LEU A 423 -3.15 24.00 7.95
CA LEU A 423 -3.60 22.90 8.81
C LEU A 423 -4.19 23.41 10.12
N THR A 424 -5.41 23.92 10.06
CA THR A 424 -6.24 24.19 11.24
C THR A 424 -6.87 22.89 11.76
N THR A 425 -7.32 22.92 13.01
CA THR A 425 -8.03 21.79 13.64
C THR A 425 -9.31 21.42 12.88
N GLU A 426 -9.96 22.39 12.25
CA GLU A 426 -11.16 22.20 11.44
C GLU A 426 -10.87 21.40 10.16
N VAL A 427 -9.82 21.76 9.43
CA VAL A 427 -9.40 21.06 8.21
C VAL A 427 -9.02 19.61 8.52
N LEU A 428 -8.23 19.38 9.57
CA LEU A 428 -7.86 18.03 10.01
C LEU A 428 -9.09 17.22 10.41
N ARG A 429 -10.03 17.83 11.14
CA ARG A 429 -11.30 17.18 11.52
C ARG A 429 -12.10 16.75 10.30
N GLU A 430 -12.19 17.60 9.28
CA GLU A 430 -12.91 17.27 8.04
C GLU A 430 -12.23 16.11 7.28
N LEU A 431 -10.91 16.12 7.18
CA LEU A 431 -10.12 15.05 6.54
C LEU A 431 -10.30 13.68 7.23
N TYR A 432 -10.31 13.65 8.57
CA TYR A 432 -10.46 12.41 9.34
C TYR A 432 -11.91 11.94 9.48
N THR A 433 -12.89 12.83 9.29
CA THR A 433 -14.32 12.49 9.44
C THR A 433 -14.93 12.05 8.11
N ASN A 434 -14.81 12.89 7.08
CA ASN A 434 -15.50 12.67 5.80
C ASN A 434 -14.68 11.80 4.83
N ASN A 435 -13.35 11.95 4.87
CA ASN A 435 -12.44 11.40 3.87
C ASN A 435 -11.52 10.29 4.42
N PHE A 436 -11.89 9.66 5.54
CA PHE A 436 -11.16 8.53 6.10
C PHE A 436 -11.92 7.23 5.90
N SER A 437 -11.29 6.26 5.22
CA SER A 437 -11.92 4.97 4.94
C SER A 437 -12.34 4.25 6.23
N SER A 438 -13.61 3.84 6.30
CA SER A 438 -14.16 3.08 7.42
C SER A 438 -13.47 1.72 7.60
N LEU A 439 -12.99 1.13 6.50
CA LEU A 439 -12.22 -0.11 6.50
C LEU A 439 -10.86 0.08 7.19
N VAL A 440 -10.15 1.18 6.91
CA VAL A 440 -8.86 1.51 7.52
C VAL A 440 -9.04 1.70 9.04
N PHE A 441 -10.10 2.38 9.47
CA PHE A 441 -10.40 2.53 10.90
C PHE A 441 -10.64 1.18 11.59
N LYS A 442 -11.40 0.28 10.96
CA LYS A 442 -11.64 -1.07 11.49
C LYS A 442 -10.35 -1.87 11.59
N ASN A 443 -9.49 -1.79 10.57
CA ASN A 443 -8.18 -2.45 10.58
C ASN A 443 -7.29 -1.90 11.70
N LEU A 444 -7.29 -0.59 11.94
CA LEU A 444 -6.56 0.03 13.05
C LEU A 444 -7.08 -0.44 14.42
N GLN A 445 -8.39 -0.59 14.57
CA GLN A 445 -9.00 -1.12 15.81
C GLN A 445 -8.62 -2.58 16.06
N ILE A 446 -8.61 -3.41 15.01
CA ILE A 446 -8.16 -4.80 15.10
C ILE A 446 -6.67 -4.84 15.46
N ALA A 447 -5.83 -4.04 14.80
CA ALA A 447 -4.40 -3.94 15.10
C ALA A 447 -4.15 -3.56 16.56
N LYS A 448 -4.87 -2.56 17.08
CA LYS A 448 -4.80 -2.17 18.50
C LYS A 448 -5.09 -3.35 19.44
N ASN A 449 -6.22 -4.03 19.23
CA ASN A 449 -6.66 -5.11 20.11
C ASN A 449 -5.72 -6.32 20.09
N SER A 450 -5.08 -6.59 18.94
CA SER A 450 -4.18 -7.73 18.78
C SER A 450 -2.81 -7.53 19.41
N TYR A 451 -2.27 -6.30 19.42
CA TYR A 451 -0.85 -6.07 19.73
C TYR A 451 -0.57 -5.27 21.01
N ASN A 452 -1.58 -4.68 21.68
CA ASN A 452 -1.42 -3.92 22.94
C ASN A 452 -0.23 -2.93 22.93
N ASP A 453 -0.09 -2.22 21.81
CA ASP A 453 0.99 -1.27 21.58
C ASP A 453 0.57 0.14 22.01
N ALA A 454 1.47 0.85 22.70
CA ALA A 454 1.25 2.21 23.18
C ALA A 454 1.04 3.19 22.01
N LEU A 455 1.81 3.04 20.92
CA LEU A 455 1.73 3.92 19.76
C LEU A 455 0.43 3.70 18.97
N LEU A 456 0.05 2.44 18.73
CA LEU A 456 -1.22 2.13 18.05
C LEU A 456 -2.42 2.58 18.88
N THR A 457 -2.34 2.45 20.21
CA THR A 457 -3.39 2.93 21.11
C THR A 457 -3.49 4.45 21.06
N PHE A 458 -2.36 5.15 21.03
CA PHE A 458 -2.29 6.60 20.89
C PHE A 458 -2.87 7.07 19.55
N VAL A 459 -2.42 6.49 18.44
CA VAL A 459 -2.90 6.83 17.08
C VAL A 459 -4.37 6.49 16.92
N TRP A 460 -4.84 5.36 17.45
CA TRP A 460 -6.26 5.02 17.43
C TRP A 460 -7.10 6.03 18.24
N LYS A 461 -6.63 6.41 19.44
CA LYS A 461 -7.31 7.42 20.27
C LYS A 461 -7.35 8.77 19.56
N MET A 462 -6.25 9.17 18.92
CA MET A 462 -6.20 10.37 18.07
C MET A 462 -7.27 10.33 16.97
N VAL A 463 -7.31 9.26 16.17
CA VAL A 463 -8.29 9.15 15.07
C VAL A 463 -9.72 9.11 15.60
N GLU A 464 -9.94 8.45 16.75
CA GLU A 464 -11.24 8.43 17.41
C GLU A 464 -11.68 9.82 17.90
N ASP A 465 -10.78 10.58 18.52
CA ASP A 465 -11.06 11.94 19.01
C ASP A 465 -11.41 12.89 17.86
N PHE A 466 -10.69 12.83 16.72
CA PHE A 466 -11.02 13.62 15.53
C PHE A 466 -12.37 13.24 14.91
N ARG A 467 -12.78 11.96 14.96
CA ARG A 467 -14.07 11.50 14.43
C ARG A 467 -15.26 11.76 15.37
N ARG A 468 -15.04 11.78 16.69
CA ARG A 468 -16.11 11.96 17.71
C ARG A 468 -16.55 13.42 17.90
N GLY A 469 -15.76 14.39 17.44
CA GLY A 469 -16.03 15.82 17.61
C GLY A 469 -17.40 16.31 17.13
N LEU A 470 -18.10 15.57 16.26
CA LEU A 470 -19.45 15.93 15.80
C LEU A 470 -20.56 15.80 16.86
N LYS A 471 -20.36 15.00 17.93
CA LYS A 471 -21.44 14.69 18.89
C LYS A 471 -21.53 15.62 20.10
N ARG A 472 -20.58 16.55 20.27
CA ARG A 472 -20.53 17.40 21.47
C ARG A 472 -21.21 18.76 21.29
N ASP A 473 -21.35 19.24 20.06
CA ASP A 473 -21.89 20.59 19.79
C ASP A 473 -23.43 20.68 19.84
N ASP A 474 -24.17 19.58 19.67
CA ASP A 474 -25.65 19.59 19.71
C ASP A 474 -26.26 19.44 21.12
N LYS A 475 -25.46 19.30 22.18
CA LYS A 475 -25.97 19.09 23.56
C LYS A 475 -25.67 20.19 24.57
N ASN A 476 -24.93 21.24 24.21
CA ASN A 476 -24.53 22.29 25.15
C ASN A 476 -25.05 23.67 24.76
N SER A 477 -26.37 23.84 24.69
CA SER A 477 -27.03 25.16 24.64
C SER A 477 -27.67 25.59 25.97
N LYS A 478 -27.40 24.88 27.07
CA LYS A 478 -27.73 25.31 28.43
C LYS A 478 -26.70 24.75 29.42
N ASP A 479 -25.66 25.54 29.65
CA ASP A 479 -25.02 25.75 30.96
C ASP A 479 -23.70 26.51 30.73
N GLU A 480 -23.80 27.84 30.74
CA GLU A 480 -22.67 28.72 30.96
C GLU A 480 -22.23 28.58 32.42
N MET A 481 -21.18 27.81 32.66
CA MET A 481 -20.26 28.09 33.76
C MET A 481 -18.86 27.65 33.32
N GLU A 482 -17.94 28.60 33.33
CA GLU A 482 -16.53 28.48 32.95
C GLU A 482 -15.89 27.22 33.54
N ILE A 483 -15.83 26.16 32.74
CA ILE A 483 -14.95 25.02 32.96
C ILE A 483 -13.85 25.16 31.92
N GLN A 484 -12.67 25.54 32.40
CA GLN A 484 -11.42 25.54 31.65
C GLN A 484 -11.35 24.29 30.76
N LEU A 485 -11.27 24.52 29.45
CA LEU A 485 -11.01 23.52 28.42
C LEU A 485 -9.88 22.60 28.91
N PRO A 486 -10.10 21.29 29.09
CA PRO A 486 -9.00 20.40 29.43
C PRO A 486 -8.08 20.34 28.22
N ASP A 487 -6.84 20.79 28.42
CA ASP A 487 -5.65 20.75 27.55
C ASP A 487 -5.90 20.38 26.08
N GLU A 488 -5.62 21.32 25.17
CA GLU A 488 -5.40 21.08 23.75
C GLU A 488 -4.66 19.74 23.54
N CYS A 489 -5.25 18.81 22.77
CA CYS A 489 -4.59 17.54 22.44
C CYS A 489 -3.14 17.82 21.98
N PRO A 490 -2.10 17.13 22.50
CA PRO A 490 -0.69 17.39 22.15
C PRO A 490 -0.40 17.29 20.64
N ILE A 491 -1.30 16.67 19.89
CA ILE A 491 -1.28 16.49 18.44
C ILE A 491 -1.64 17.79 17.69
N THR A 492 -2.42 18.68 18.30
CA THR A 492 -2.67 20.04 17.79
C THR A 492 -1.41 20.89 17.74
N ARG A 493 -0.38 20.55 18.55
CA ARG A 493 0.93 21.20 18.50
C ARG A 493 1.77 20.79 17.29
N HIS A 494 1.45 19.66 16.64
CA HIS A 494 2.18 19.13 15.47
C HIS A 494 1.24 18.74 14.31
N PRO A 495 0.56 19.72 13.67
CA PRO A 495 -0.45 19.46 12.64
C PRO A 495 0.09 18.72 11.40
N LEU A 496 1.35 18.97 11.03
CA LEU A 496 2.01 18.30 9.89
C LEU A 496 2.16 16.79 10.10
N GLN A 497 2.46 16.36 11.32
CA GLN A 497 2.62 14.94 11.63
C GLN A 497 1.25 14.23 11.65
N ALA A 498 0.19 14.92 12.08
CA ALA A 498 -1.17 14.41 11.95
C ALA A 498 -1.56 14.20 10.47
N LEU A 499 -1.30 15.18 9.59
CA LEU A 499 -1.53 15.03 8.15
C LEU A 499 -0.71 13.88 7.56
N PHE A 500 0.55 13.72 8.00
CA PHE A 500 1.40 12.62 7.58
C PHE A 500 0.80 11.25 7.97
N ILE A 501 0.40 11.08 9.23
CA ILE A 501 -0.26 9.85 9.70
C ILE A 501 -1.54 9.56 8.90
N TRP A 502 -2.34 10.59 8.59
CA TRP A 502 -3.54 10.44 7.75
C TRP A 502 -3.23 9.86 6.37
N SER A 503 -2.16 10.36 5.71
CA SER A 503 -1.74 9.89 4.39
C SER A 503 -1.18 8.46 4.41
N VAL A 504 -0.39 8.14 5.44
CA VAL A 504 0.23 6.82 5.63
C VAL A 504 -0.82 5.74 5.91
N LEU A 505 -1.79 6.00 6.80
CA LEU A 505 -2.85 5.04 7.13
C LEU A 505 -3.74 4.68 5.94
N GLN A 506 -3.92 5.61 5.00
CA GLN A 506 -4.68 5.39 3.76
C GLN A 506 -3.87 4.80 2.61
N ASN A 507 -2.59 4.49 2.82
CA ASN A 507 -1.70 3.95 1.80
C ASN A 507 -1.48 4.90 0.59
N LYS A 508 -1.55 6.22 0.79
CA LYS A 508 -1.32 7.23 -0.27
C LYS A 508 0.19 7.45 -0.46
N LYS A 509 0.86 6.56 -1.21
CA LYS A 509 2.33 6.51 -1.38
C LYS A 509 2.95 7.86 -1.76
N GLU A 510 2.62 8.40 -2.91
CA GLU A 510 3.25 9.63 -3.42
C GLU A 510 2.88 10.88 -2.60
N LEU A 511 1.63 10.96 -2.11
CA LEU A 511 1.22 12.07 -1.26
C LEU A 511 1.96 12.07 0.09
N SER A 512 2.12 10.89 0.70
CA SER A 512 2.84 10.76 1.97
C SER A 512 4.29 11.20 1.86
N LYS A 513 4.95 10.98 0.71
CA LYS A 513 6.32 11.45 0.44
C LYS A 513 6.41 12.98 0.41
N VAL A 514 5.51 13.64 -0.32
CA VAL A 514 5.45 15.12 -0.38
C VAL A 514 5.21 15.72 1.00
N ILE A 515 4.34 15.10 1.80
CA ILE A 515 4.08 15.57 3.17
C ILE A 515 5.32 15.33 4.05
N TRP A 516 5.98 14.18 3.94
CA TRP A 516 7.19 13.84 4.69
C TRP A 516 8.31 14.86 4.45
N GLU A 517 8.50 15.30 3.19
CA GLU A 517 9.45 16.36 2.83
C GLU A 517 9.21 17.67 3.59
N GLN A 518 7.99 17.93 4.08
CA GLN A 518 7.62 19.14 4.82
C GLN A 518 7.63 18.94 6.35
N THR A 519 7.79 17.72 6.84
CA THR A 519 7.81 17.43 8.28
C THR A 519 9.13 17.87 8.94
N ARG A 520 9.08 18.06 10.27
CA ARG A 520 10.25 18.15 11.17
C ARG A 520 10.34 16.85 11.98
N GLY A 521 11.54 16.41 12.35
CA GLY A 521 11.73 15.09 12.98
C GLY A 521 11.57 13.98 11.94
N CYS A 522 12.29 14.08 10.84
CA CYS A 522 12.01 13.32 9.61
C CYS A 522 12.43 11.86 9.73
N THR A 523 13.54 11.61 10.43
CA THR A 523 14.00 10.27 10.80
C THR A 523 12.95 9.56 11.67
N LEU A 524 12.50 10.22 12.74
CA LEU A 524 11.45 9.68 13.63
C LEU A 524 10.12 9.45 12.89
N ALA A 525 9.70 10.39 12.05
CA ALA A 525 8.47 10.26 11.27
C ALA A 525 8.53 9.07 10.30
N ALA A 526 9.66 8.86 9.62
CA ALA A 526 9.85 7.73 8.72
C ALA A 526 9.79 6.38 9.46
N LEU A 527 10.43 6.26 10.62
CA LEU A 527 10.38 5.06 11.47
C LEU A 527 8.95 4.83 12.03
N GLY A 528 8.27 5.90 12.45
CA GLY A 528 6.87 5.86 12.85
C GLY A 528 5.95 5.36 11.73
N ALA A 529 6.17 5.81 10.49
CA ALA A 529 5.45 5.33 9.31
C ALA A 529 5.75 3.86 9.02
N SER A 530 7.02 3.43 9.08
CA SER A 530 7.42 2.02 8.92
C SER A 530 6.66 1.13 9.92
N LYS A 531 6.64 1.50 11.20
CA LYS A 531 5.90 0.79 12.26
C LYS A 531 4.41 0.68 11.95
N LEU A 532 3.77 1.81 11.62
CA LEU A 532 2.34 1.85 11.32
C LEU A 532 2.01 0.97 10.11
N LEU A 533 2.76 1.09 9.01
CA LEU A 533 2.52 0.32 7.79
C LEU A 533 2.74 -1.18 8.00
N LYS A 534 3.83 -1.60 8.67
CA LYS A 534 4.09 -3.01 9.01
C LYS A 534 2.99 -3.59 9.91
N SER A 535 2.48 -2.79 10.86
CA SER A 535 1.36 -3.23 11.71
C SER A 535 0.04 -3.35 10.95
N MET A 536 -0.23 -2.44 10.01
CA MET A 536 -1.43 -2.44 9.17
C MET A 536 -1.40 -3.56 8.13
N ALA A 537 -0.23 -3.86 7.55
CA ALA A 537 -0.04 -4.95 6.60
C ALA A 537 -0.42 -6.31 7.20
N LYS A 538 -0.07 -6.56 8.48
CA LYS A 538 -0.42 -7.80 9.19
C LYS A 538 -1.91 -8.00 9.44
N VAL A 539 -2.72 -6.94 9.38
CA VAL A 539 -4.17 -6.98 9.64
C VAL A 539 -4.99 -7.00 8.35
N LYS A 540 -4.38 -6.62 7.21
CA LYS A 540 -5.06 -6.64 5.91
C LYS A 540 -5.30 -8.09 5.47
N ASN A 541 -6.55 -8.37 5.06
CA ASN A 541 -6.91 -9.68 4.50
C ASN A 541 -6.44 -9.86 3.04
N ASP A 542 -6.28 -8.75 2.31
CA ASP A 542 -5.82 -8.77 0.92
C ASP A 542 -4.28 -8.79 0.87
N ILE A 543 -3.73 -9.85 0.29
CA ILE A 543 -2.29 -10.10 0.18
C ILE A 543 -1.60 -9.01 -0.66
N ASN A 544 -2.25 -8.53 -1.73
CA ASN A 544 -1.66 -7.51 -2.59
C ASN A 544 -1.58 -6.18 -1.84
N ALA A 545 -2.68 -5.76 -1.21
CA ALA A 545 -2.71 -4.53 -0.42
C ALA A 545 -1.82 -4.59 0.84
N ALA A 546 -1.59 -5.78 1.40
CA ALA A 546 -0.62 -5.99 2.48
C ALA A 546 0.82 -5.84 1.97
N GLY A 547 1.13 -6.46 0.82
CA GLY A 547 2.43 -6.35 0.17
C GLY A 547 2.80 -4.92 -0.20
N GLU A 548 1.87 -4.14 -0.77
CA GLU A 548 2.10 -2.72 -1.08
C GLU A 548 2.43 -1.88 0.16
N SER A 549 1.75 -2.13 1.29
CA SER A 549 2.05 -1.43 2.53
C SER A 549 3.38 -1.84 3.14
N GLU A 550 3.78 -3.11 3.00
CA GLU A 550 5.10 -3.57 3.45
C GLU A 550 6.23 -3.01 2.59
N GLU A 551 6.04 -2.93 1.28
CA GLU A 551 6.99 -2.25 0.37
C GLU A 551 7.15 -0.77 0.75
N LEU A 552 6.04 -0.06 0.99
CA LEU A 552 6.06 1.33 1.42
C LEU A 552 6.77 1.49 2.79
N ALA A 553 6.56 0.55 3.71
CA ALA A 553 7.25 0.57 5.01
C ALA A 553 8.76 0.43 4.86
N ASN A 554 9.21 -0.49 4.00
CA ASN A 554 10.63 -0.71 3.72
C ASN A 554 11.24 0.50 2.99
N GLU A 555 10.48 1.19 2.12
CA GLU A 555 10.93 2.45 1.50
C GLU A 555 11.17 3.54 2.57
N TYR A 556 10.27 3.68 3.54
CA TYR A 556 10.45 4.62 4.66
C TYR A 556 11.60 4.23 5.60
N GLU A 557 11.80 2.93 5.87
CA GLU A 557 12.99 2.44 6.59
C GLU A 557 14.28 2.86 5.86
N THR A 558 14.35 2.66 4.54
CA THR A 558 15.50 3.04 3.71
C THR A 558 15.76 4.55 3.75
N ARG A 559 14.71 5.37 3.62
CA ARG A 559 14.81 6.83 3.73
C ARG A 559 15.34 7.27 5.09
N ALA A 560 14.90 6.61 6.18
CA ALA A 560 15.40 6.89 7.52
C ALA A 560 16.90 6.56 7.65
N VAL A 561 17.34 5.42 7.11
CA VAL A 561 18.77 5.01 7.12
C VAL A 561 19.63 6.02 6.35
N GLU A 562 19.22 6.38 5.13
CA GLU A 562 20.00 7.29 4.29
C GLU A 562 20.08 8.69 4.90
N LEU A 563 18.96 9.23 5.38
CA LEU A 563 18.93 10.53 6.05
C LEU A 563 19.81 10.53 7.31
N PHE A 564 19.71 9.50 8.15
CA PHE A 564 20.56 9.41 9.33
C PHE A 564 22.05 9.26 8.97
N THR A 565 22.37 8.60 7.85
CA THR A 565 23.76 8.48 7.38
C THR A 565 24.34 9.84 7.05
N GLU A 566 23.55 10.70 6.40
CA GLU A 566 23.94 12.08 6.10
C GLU A 566 24.14 12.89 7.38
N CYS A 567 23.17 12.84 8.31
CA CYS A 567 23.26 13.50 9.61
C CYS A 567 24.53 13.07 10.38
N TYR A 568 24.78 11.77 10.46
CA TYR A 568 25.94 11.20 11.14
C TYR A 568 27.27 11.57 10.47
N SER A 569 27.31 11.66 9.14
CA SER A 569 28.51 12.06 8.40
C SER A 569 28.90 13.52 8.63
N ASN A 570 27.92 14.39 8.93
CA ASN A 570 28.17 15.80 9.22
C ASN A 570 28.60 16.02 10.68
N ASP A 571 27.83 15.51 11.65
CA ASP A 571 28.12 15.66 13.07
C ASP A 571 27.68 14.41 13.85
N GLU A 572 28.66 13.68 14.41
CA GLU A 572 28.39 12.46 15.18
C GLU A 572 27.66 12.73 16.50
N ASP A 573 27.95 13.84 17.18
CA ASP A 573 27.45 14.12 18.53
C ASP A 573 25.98 14.61 18.46
N LEU A 574 25.65 15.47 17.48
CA LEU A 574 24.26 15.88 17.22
C LEU A 574 23.40 14.71 16.73
N ALA A 575 23.94 13.83 15.87
CA ALA A 575 23.25 12.63 15.42
C ALA A 575 22.93 11.66 16.58
N GLU A 576 23.80 11.61 17.60
CA GLU A 576 23.54 10.82 18.81
C GLU A 576 22.42 11.40 19.67
N GLN A 577 22.38 12.71 19.83
CA GLN A 577 21.28 13.38 20.52
C GLN A 577 19.94 13.15 19.79
N LEU A 578 19.94 13.16 18.46
CA LEU A 578 18.76 12.86 17.63
C LEU A 578 18.20 11.45 17.88
N MET A 579 19.03 10.45 18.18
CA MET A 579 18.54 9.09 18.51
C MET A 579 17.78 9.04 19.84
N THR A 580 18.18 9.86 20.80
CA THR A 580 17.55 9.96 22.12
C THR A 580 16.38 10.95 22.17
N TYR A 581 16.20 11.74 21.10
CA TYR A 581 15.09 12.67 20.97
C TYR A 581 13.75 11.92 21.01
N SER A 582 12.79 12.46 21.75
CA SER A 582 11.44 11.91 21.91
C SER A 582 10.40 12.93 21.45
N CYS A 583 9.34 12.47 20.79
CA CYS A 583 8.29 13.35 20.27
C CYS A 583 6.91 12.99 20.83
N GLU A 584 6.21 13.98 21.37
CA GLU A 584 4.86 13.82 21.95
C GLU A 584 3.84 13.28 20.93
N ALA A 585 3.99 13.64 19.64
CA ALA A 585 3.08 13.22 18.57
C ALA A 585 3.21 11.74 18.17
N TRP A 586 4.29 11.06 18.58
CA TRP A 586 4.49 9.62 18.41
C TRP A 586 4.38 8.87 19.75
N GLY A 587 3.68 9.44 20.73
CA GLY A 587 3.47 8.81 22.04
C GLY A 587 4.65 8.97 23.02
N GLY A 588 5.59 9.88 22.74
CA GLY A 588 6.77 10.10 23.58
C GLY A 588 7.90 9.09 23.39
N SER A 589 7.80 8.21 22.37
CA SER A 589 8.85 7.27 22.01
C SER A 589 10.05 7.96 21.35
N ASN A 590 11.24 7.38 21.55
CA ASN A 590 12.46 7.80 20.87
C ASN A 590 12.68 7.04 19.54
N CYS A 591 13.63 7.51 18.72
CA CYS A 591 13.93 6.91 17.41
C CYS A 591 14.32 5.42 17.52
N LEU A 592 15.10 5.05 18.55
CA LEU A 592 15.57 3.68 18.75
C LEU A 592 14.44 2.73 19.16
N GLU A 593 13.56 3.16 20.07
CA GLU A 593 12.39 2.42 20.50
C GLU A 593 11.46 2.16 19.32
N LEU A 594 11.17 3.18 18.49
CA LEU A 594 10.32 3.00 17.32
C LEU A 594 10.92 2.02 16.31
N ALA A 595 12.20 2.14 15.99
CA ALA A 595 12.88 1.23 15.07
C ALA A 595 12.85 -0.22 15.58
N VAL A 596 13.02 -0.42 16.89
CA VAL A 596 13.03 -1.76 17.51
C VAL A 596 11.62 -2.36 17.56
N GLU A 597 10.62 -1.55 17.91
CA GLU A 597 9.21 -1.97 17.90
C GLU A 597 8.70 -2.29 16.49
N ALA A 598 9.17 -1.56 15.48
CA ALA A 598 8.89 -1.82 14.06
C ALA A 598 9.65 -3.04 13.49
N ARG A 599 10.70 -3.50 14.19
CA ARG A 599 11.68 -4.49 13.72
C ARG A 599 12.45 -4.03 12.47
N ASP A 600 12.82 -2.75 12.43
CA ASP A 600 13.62 -2.13 11.37
C ASP A 600 15.11 -2.54 11.49
N GLN A 601 15.45 -3.69 10.91
CA GLN A 601 16.79 -4.27 11.02
C GLN A 601 17.86 -3.45 10.29
N GLN A 602 17.51 -2.81 9.17
CA GLN A 602 18.46 -2.04 8.37
C GLN A 602 18.88 -0.76 9.10
N PHE A 603 17.93 -0.08 9.73
CA PHE A 603 18.20 1.12 10.53
C PHE A 603 19.10 0.81 11.73
N ILE A 604 18.78 -0.23 12.51
CA ILE A 604 19.61 -0.61 13.67
C ILE A 604 21.00 -1.12 13.25
N ALA A 605 21.13 -1.73 12.07
CA ALA A 605 22.40 -2.21 11.56
C ALA A 605 23.35 -1.09 11.08
N GLN A 606 22.86 0.14 10.99
CA GLN A 606 23.62 1.29 10.52
C GLN A 606 24.87 1.56 11.39
N PRO A 607 26.02 1.93 10.78
CA PRO A 607 27.26 2.15 11.52
C PRO A 607 27.16 3.20 12.65
N GLY A 608 26.42 4.30 12.43
CA GLY A 608 26.23 5.35 13.44
C GLY A 608 25.47 4.86 14.68
N VAL A 609 24.36 4.15 14.47
CA VAL A 609 23.60 3.50 15.55
C VAL A 609 24.46 2.48 16.30
N GLN A 610 25.23 1.66 15.58
CA GLN A 610 26.14 0.68 16.18
C GLN A 610 27.31 1.33 16.94
N ASN A 611 27.76 2.51 16.53
CA ASN A 611 28.74 3.30 17.27
C ASN A 611 28.13 3.77 18.59
N PHE A 612 26.93 4.37 18.56
CA PHE A 612 26.21 4.78 19.76
C PHE A 612 25.99 3.62 20.74
N LEU A 613 25.51 2.47 20.27
CA LEU A 613 25.37 1.28 21.11
C LEU A 613 26.71 0.79 21.67
N SER A 614 27.81 0.96 20.92
CA SER A 614 29.15 0.67 21.43
C SER A 614 29.60 1.66 22.50
N LYS A 615 29.29 2.96 22.33
CA LYS A 615 29.56 3.99 23.33
C LYS A 615 28.79 3.68 24.62
N GLN A 616 27.54 3.26 24.52
CA GLN A 616 26.73 2.87 25.67
C GLN A 616 27.26 1.58 26.34
N TRP A 617 27.67 0.59 25.54
CA TRP A 617 28.20 -0.69 26.04
C TRP A 617 29.53 -0.59 26.81
N TYR A 618 30.47 0.22 26.32
CA TYR A 618 31.76 0.45 26.98
C TYR A 618 31.70 1.55 28.05
N GLY A 619 30.65 2.38 28.03
CA GLY A 619 30.47 3.49 28.97
C GLY A 619 31.57 4.54 28.82
N GLU A 620 32.32 4.80 29.89
CA GLU A 620 33.40 5.80 29.89
C GLU A 620 34.74 5.29 29.32
N ILE A 621 34.84 3.99 29.05
CA ILE A 621 36.04 3.37 28.46
C ILE A 621 36.11 3.72 26.97
N SER A 622 37.31 4.04 26.46
CA SER A 622 37.50 4.30 25.03
C SER A 622 37.30 3.03 24.20
N ARG A 623 36.66 3.17 23.02
CA ARG A 623 36.41 2.06 22.10
C ARG A 623 37.69 1.42 21.53
N ASP A 624 38.79 2.17 21.50
CA ASP A 624 40.07 1.72 20.92
C ASP A 624 40.80 0.71 21.82
N THR A 625 40.32 0.48 23.05
CA THR A 625 40.94 -0.49 23.95
C THR A 625 40.55 -1.91 23.56
N ASN A 626 41.52 -2.72 23.16
CA ASN A 626 41.30 -4.14 22.87
C ASN A 626 40.69 -4.88 24.07
N ASN A 627 39.71 -5.75 23.82
CA ASN A 627 38.97 -6.50 24.85
C ASN A 627 39.88 -7.29 25.82
N TRP A 628 41.00 -7.84 25.33
CA TRP A 628 41.93 -8.59 26.18
C TRP A 628 42.59 -7.71 27.26
N LYS A 629 42.79 -6.41 26.98
CA LYS A 629 43.33 -5.47 27.97
C LYS A 629 42.33 -5.25 29.10
N ILE A 630 41.04 -5.13 28.76
CA ILE A 630 39.95 -5.00 29.73
C ILE A 630 39.88 -6.26 30.59
N MET A 631 39.92 -7.45 29.98
CA MET A 631 39.93 -8.73 30.70
C MET A 631 41.13 -8.88 31.63
N LEU A 632 42.32 -8.42 31.22
CA LEU A 632 43.51 -8.47 32.06
C LEU A 632 43.41 -7.51 33.25
N CYS A 633 42.90 -6.29 33.05
CA CYS A 633 42.62 -5.35 34.14
C CYS A 633 41.51 -5.81 35.09
N LEU A 634 40.63 -6.70 34.63
CA LEU A 634 39.56 -7.31 35.41
C LEU A 634 40.11 -8.19 36.54
N PHE A 635 41.22 -8.91 36.30
CA PHE A 635 41.91 -9.71 37.32
C PHE A 635 43.00 -8.92 38.05
N PHE A 636 43.61 -7.93 37.40
CA PHE A 636 44.70 -7.12 37.94
C PHE A 636 44.32 -5.64 38.05
N PHE A 637 43.52 -5.30 39.07
CA PHE A 637 43.02 -3.93 39.31
C PHE A 637 44.10 -2.81 39.35
N PRO A 638 45.33 -3.03 39.87
CA PRO A 638 46.36 -1.98 39.88
C PRO A 638 46.74 -1.45 38.49
N LEU A 639 46.55 -2.25 37.43
CA LEU A 639 46.90 -1.86 36.05
C LEU A 639 46.00 -0.75 35.48
N ILE A 640 44.82 -0.55 36.04
CA ILE A 640 43.92 0.56 35.69
C ILE A 640 44.59 1.90 36.05
N GLY A 641 45.21 1.97 37.23
CA GLY A 641 45.95 3.15 37.69
C GLY A 641 47.22 3.44 36.90
N CYS A 642 47.83 2.42 36.28
CA CYS A 642 49.01 2.53 35.44
C CYS A 642 48.73 3.07 34.02
N GLY A 643 47.47 3.39 33.68
CA GLY A 643 47.10 3.94 32.37
C GLY A 643 47.05 2.90 31.25
N PHE A 644 46.90 1.61 31.58
CA PHE A 644 46.79 0.53 30.58
C PHE A 644 45.50 0.62 29.74
N ILE A 645 44.48 1.33 30.24
CA ILE A 645 43.18 1.57 29.61
C ILE A 645 43.04 3.07 29.31
N SER A 646 42.53 3.37 28.11
CA SER A 646 42.17 4.74 27.71
C SER A 646 40.72 5.03 28.06
N PHE A 647 40.46 6.16 28.71
CA PHE A 647 39.12 6.64 29.06
C PHE A 647 38.73 7.82 28.17
N ARG A 648 37.44 7.92 27.83
CA ARG A 648 36.90 8.92 26.91
C ARG A 648 36.94 10.34 27.46
N LYS A 649 36.56 10.53 28.74
CA LYS A 649 36.64 11.82 29.42
C LYS A 649 37.88 11.85 30.31
N LYS A 650 38.72 12.87 30.14
CA LYS A 650 39.82 13.13 31.09
C LYS A 650 39.22 13.83 32.32
N PRO A 651 39.36 13.28 33.54
CA PRO A 651 38.80 13.92 34.74
C PRO A 651 39.48 15.28 34.95
N VAL A 652 38.65 16.31 35.17
CA VAL A 652 39.07 17.71 35.31
C VAL A 652 39.83 17.95 36.62
N GLU A 653 39.57 17.16 37.67
CA GLU A 653 40.22 17.27 38.99
C GLU A 653 41.35 16.23 39.20
N LYS A 654 42.54 16.72 39.59
CA LYS A 654 43.75 15.89 39.77
C LYS A 654 43.75 15.01 41.04
N SER A 655 43.06 15.37 42.12
CA SER A 655 43.21 14.70 43.43
C SER A 655 42.37 13.41 43.60
N LYS A 656 41.29 13.23 42.83
CA LYS A 656 40.41 12.05 42.86
C LYS A 656 40.53 11.17 41.61
N LYS A 657 41.56 11.39 40.80
CA LYS A 657 41.73 10.79 39.47
C LYS A 657 41.69 9.25 39.47
N LEU A 658 42.40 8.60 40.39
CA LEU A 658 42.45 7.14 40.49
C LEU A 658 41.09 6.55 40.92
N PHE A 659 40.47 7.11 41.96
CA PHE A 659 39.17 6.65 42.44
C PHE A 659 38.08 6.79 41.37
N LEU A 660 38.07 7.92 40.66
CA LEU A 660 37.15 8.13 39.54
C LEU A 660 37.38 7.10 38.43
N TYR A 661 38.63 6.82 38.03
CA TYR A 661 38.88 5.78 37.03
C TYR A 661 38.43 4.38 37.46
N TYR A 662 38.58 4.03 38.74
CA TYR A 662 38.06 2.76 39.26
C TYR A 662 36.53 2.73 39.20
N VAL A 663 35.86 3.78 39.66
CA VAL A 663 34.39 3.88 39.58
C VAL A 663 33.93 3.78 38.13
N SER A 664 34.47 4.60 37.23
CA SER A 664 34.17 4.60 35.80
C SER A 664 34.37 3.23 35.13
N PHE A 665 35.41 2.48 35.54
CA PHE A 665 35.66 1.14 35.03
C PHE A 665 34.61 0.13 35.50
N PHE A 666 34.30 0.09 36.80
CA PHE A 666 33.31 -0.85 37.36
C PHE A 666 31.86 -0.47 37.02
N THR A 667 31.59 0.79 36.66
CA THR A 667 30.27 1.21 36.15
C THR A 667 30.04 0.83 34.68
N SER A 668 31.06 0.36 33.96
CA SER A 668 30.94 -0.01 32.55
C SER A 668 30.11 -1.29 32.36
N PRO A 669 29.05 -1.29 31.51
CA PRO A 669 28.21 -2.47 31.28
C PRO A 669 28.99 -3.70 30.80
N PHE A 670 30.01 -3.52 29.94
CA PHE A 670 30.85 -4.62 29.47
C PHE A 670 31.65 -5.31 30.60
N VAL A 671 32.11 -4.54 31.59
CA VAL A 671 32.85 -5.07 32.74
C VAL A 671 31.90 -5.85 33.65
N VAL A 672 30.70 -5.33 33.88
CA VAL A 672 29.63 -6.01 34.64
C VAL A 672 29.24 -7.33 33.96
N PHE A 673 29.03 -7.30 32.64
CA PHE A 673 28.78 -8.51 31.84
C PHE A 673 29.89 -9.54 32.01
N SER A 674 31.15 -9.13 31.84
CA SER A 674 32.29 -10.05 31.92
C SER A 674 32.41 -10.71 33.30
N TRP A 675 32.20 -9.95 34.38
CA TRP A 675 32.14 -10.51 35.73
C TRP A 675 30.99 -11.49 35.90
N ASN A 676 29.78 -11.17 35.42
CA ASN A 676 28.64 -12.07 35.50
C ASN A 676 28.91 -13.40 34.78
N VAL A 677 29.55 -13.39 33.61
CA VAL A 677 29.93 -14.64 32.90
C VAL A 677 30.92 -15.47 33.71
N ILE A 678 31.96 -14.84 34.26
CA ILE A 678 32.96 -15.53 35.08
C ILE A 678 32.32 -16.15 36.32
N PHE A 679 31.51 -15.39 37.06
CA PHE A 679 30.83 -15.90 38.25
C PHE A 679 29.79 -16.97 37.92
N TYR A 680 29.13 -16.90 36.77
CA TYR A 680 28.19 -17.94 36.33
C TYR A 680 28.91 -19.26 35.98
N ILE A 681 30.06 -19.20 35.30
CA ILE A 681 30.89 -20.39 35.05
C ILE A 681 31.39 -20.98 36.38
N ALA A 682 31.84 -20.13 37.32
CA ALA A 682 32.24 -20.59 38.65
C ALA A 682 31.09 -21.24 39.42
N PHE A 683 29.86 -20.70 39.31
CA PHE A 683 28.65 -21.30 39.86
C PHE A 683 28.38 -22.70 39.28
N LEU A 684 28.49 -22.89 37.96
CA LEU A 684 28.29 -24.19 37.33
C LEU A 684 29.36 -25.21 37.77
N LEU A 685 30.62 -24.78 37.88
CA LEU A 685 31.69 -25.64 38.39
C LEU A 685 31.46 -26.02 39.85
N LEU A 686 31.00 -25.09 40.68
CA LEU A 686 30.61 -25.36 42.07
C LEU A 686 29.44 -26.35 42.13
N PHE A 687 28.41 -26.15 41.30
CA PHE A 687 27.25 -27.05 41.25
C PHE A 687 27.67 -28.46 40.83
N ALA A 688 28.49 -28.59 39.78
CA ALA A 688 29.02 -29.88 39.34
C ALA A 688 29.86 -30.56 40.44
N TYR A 689 30.69 -29.80 41.16
CA TYR A 689 31.49 -30.31 42.27
C TYR A 689 30.61 -30.86 43.41
N VAL A 690 29.61 -30.10 43.85
CA VAL A 690 28.68 -30.53 44.90
C VAL A 690 27.90 -31.79 44.47
N LEU A 691 27.44 -31.87 43.23
CA LEU A 691 26.64 -32.99 42.73
C LEU A 691 27.44 -34.30 42.54
N LEU A 692 28.70 -34.19 42.13
CA LEU A 692 29.55 -35.35 41.82
C LEU A 692 30.40 -35.82 43.00
N MET A 693 30.97 -34.89 43.76
CA MET A 693 31.94 -35.20 44.82
C MET A 693 31.36 -35.12 46.23
N ASP A 694 30.48 -34.14 46.51
CA ASP A 694 30.11 -33.76 47.88
C ASP A 694 28.59 -33.82 48.14
N PHE A 695 27.89 -34.80 47.55
CA PHE A 695 26.45 -35.00 47.75
C PHE A 695 26.18 -35.94 48.93
N GLN A 696 26.24 -35.40 50.15
CA GLN A 696 26.08 -36.16 51.40
C GLN A 696 24.62 -36.20 51.88
N LYS A 697 24.31 -36.93 52.97
CA LYS A 697 22.96 -36.98 53.58
C LYS A 697 22.62 -35.71 54.37
N GLU A 698 23.61 -35.03 54.95
CA GLU A 698 23.49 -33.69 55.55
C GLU A 698 24.04 -32.62 54.61
N PRO A 699 23.42 -31.42 54.54
CA PRO A 699 23.86 -30.37 53.62
C PRO A 699 25.23 -29.82 54.04
N THR A 700 26.20 -29.86 53.14
CA THR A 700 27.54 -29.32 53.39
C THR A 700 27.56 -27.80 53.22
N VAL A 701 28.58 -27.13 53.75
CA VAL A 701 28.72 -25.67 53.62
C VAL A 701 28.73 -25.21 52.16
N LEU A 702 29.32 -26.02 51.26
CA LEU A 702 29.36 -25.73 49.82
C LEU A 702 27.97 -25.85 49.18
N GLU A 703 27.17 -26.83 49.62
CA GLU A 703 25.78 -26.98 49.19
C GLU A 703 24.90 -25.80 49.67
N ILE A 704 25.11 -25.31 50.89
CA ILE A 704 24.41 -24.12 51.40
C ILE A 704 24.79 -22.87 50.59
N ILE A 705 26.06 -22.71 50.23
CA ILE A 705 26.50 -21.61 49.35
C ILE A 705 25.79 -21.70 47.99
N LEU A 706 25.69 -22.89 47.41
CA LEU A 706 24.94 -23.11 46.17
C LEU A 706 23.47 -22.68 46.29
N TYR A 707 22.80 -23.03 47.39
CA TYR A 707 21.40 -22.62 47.63
C TYR A 707 21.24 -21.10 47.69
N VAL A 708 22.16 -20.42 48.38
CA VAL A 708 22.18 -18.95 48.45
C VAL A 708 22.40 -18.34 47.05
N LEU A 709 23.29 -18.92 46.24
CA LEU A 709 23.54 -18.47 44.88
C LEU A 709 22.29 -18.59 43.99
N VAL A 710 21.58 -19.72 44.03
CA VAL A 710 20.33 -19.88 43.26
C VAL A 710 19.22 -18.97 43.79
N PHE A 711 19.16 -18.73 45.10
CA PHE A 711 18.24 -17.76 45.67
C PHE A 711 18.48 -16.33 45.17
N ILE A 712 19.74 -15.94 44.94
CA ILE A 712 20.07 -14.64 44.34
C ILE A 712 19.60 -14.57 42.89
N LEU A 713 19.73 -15.64 42.11
CA LEU A 713 19.18 -15.73 40.75
C LEU A 713 17.65 -15.60 40.75
N LEU A 714 16.96 -16.29 41.67
CA LEU A 714 15.52 -16.14 41.87
C LEU A 714 15.13 -14.68 42.14
N CYS A 715 15.88 -13.96 42.98
CA CYS A 715 15.60 -12.54 43.24
C CYS A 715 15.74 -11.66 41.99
N ASP A 716 16.73 -11.93 41.12
CA ASP A 716 16.90 -11.18 39.87
C ASP A 716 15.77 -11.48 38.88
N GLU A 717 15.34 -12.75 38.77
CA GLU A 717 14.21 -13.12 37.90
C GLU A 717 12.88 -12.54 38.39
N VAL A 718 12.63 -12.52 39.71
CA VAL A 718 11.43 -11.88 40.28
C VAL A 718 11.42 -10.37 40.00
N ARG A 719 12.57 -9.70 40.05
CA ARG A 719 12.69 -8.28 39.67
C ARG A 719 12.36 -8.09 38.18
N GLN A 720 12.92 -8.90 37.30
CA GLN A 720 12.67 -8.82 35.86
C GLN A 720 11.18 -9.06 35.55
N TRP A 721 10.56 -10.05 36.21
CA TRP A 721 9.13 -10.30 36.09
C TRP A 721 8.29 -9.10 36.54
N TYR A 722 8.66 -8.45 37.65
CA TYR A 722 7.97 -7.24 38.12
C TYR A 722 8.08 -6.06 37.15
N MET A 723 9.24 -5.88 36.49
CA MET A 723 9.45 -4.78 35.53
C MET A 723 8.78 -5.04 34.18
N ASN A 724 8.82 -6.28 33.68
CA ASN A 724 8.36 -6.62 32.32
C ASN A 724 6.91 -7.15 32.26
N GLY A 725 6.33 -7.52 33.40
CA GLY A 725 4.95 -8.02 33.50
C GLY A 725 4.72 -9.26 32.63
N SER A 726 3.61 -9.27 31.88
CA SER A 726 3.25 -10.42 31.02
C SER A 726 4.20 -10.66 29.85
N LYS A 727 4.96 -9.65 29.42
CA LYS A 727 5.94 -9.80 28.32
C LYS A 727 7.14 -10.68 28.74
N TYR A 728 7.35 -10.91 30.03
CA TYR A 728 8.43 -11.76 30.51
C TYR A 728 8.33 -13.21 30.01
N PHE A 729 7.12 -13.78 30.00
CA PHE A 729 6.88 -15.18 29.61
C PHE A 729 6.85 -15.43 28.09
N SER A 730 6.91 -14.40 27.24
CA SER A 730 7.00 -14.61 25.80
C SER A 730 8.39 -15.06 25.35
N ASP A 731 9.42 -14.78 26.15
CA ASP A 731 10.79 -15.16 25.82
C ASP A 731 11.09 -16.58 26.31
N LEU A 732 11.49 -17.46 25.38
CA LEU A 732 11.81 -18.86 25.67
C LEU A 732 12.89 -19.01 26.74
N TRP A 733 13.88 -18.10 26.75
CA TRP A 733 14.98 -18.14 27.71
C TRP A 733 14.52 -17.86 29.15
N ASN A 734 13.61 -16.91 29.35
CA ASN A 734 13.03 -16.59 30.65
C ASN A 734 12.15 -17.73 31.18
N VAL A 735 11.44 -18.41 30.28
CA VAL A 735 10.68 -19.63 30.61
C VAL A 735 11.62 -20.74 31.07
N MET A 736 12.77 -20.93 30.39
CA MET A 736 13.79 -21.89 30.80
C MET A 736 14.41 -21.56 32.16
N ASP A 737 14.66 -20.28 32.46
CA ASP A 737 15.18 -19.86 33.78
C ASP A 737 14.16 -20.13 34.89
N THR A 738 12.88 -19.79 34.65
CA THR A 738 11.80 -20.06 35.61
C THR A 738 11.64 -21.56 35.87
N LEU A 739 11.77 -22.37 34.82
CA LEU A 739 11.72 -23.84 34.89
C LEU A 739 12.93 -24.42 35.63
N SER A 740 14.15 -23.88 35.44
CA SER A 740 15.33 -24.29 36.22
C SER A 740 15.16 -24.00 37.72
N ILE A 741 14.67 -22.81 38.08
CA ILE A 741 14.44 -22.46 39.48
C ILE A 741 13.35 -23.35 40.10
N PHE A 742 12.30 -23.67 39.34
CA PHE A 742 11.27 -24.61 39.78
C PHE A 742 11.82 -26.02 40.03
N TYR A 743 12.65 -26.55 39.11
CA TYR A 743 13.30 -27.85 39.31
C TYR A 743 14.26 -27.84 40.49
N PHE A 744 15.00 -26.75 40.70
CA PHE A 744 15.89 -26.62 41.85
C PHE A 744 15.12 -26.65 43.18
N ILE A 745 13.99 -25.93 43.27
CA ILE A 745 13.12 -25.94 44.46
C ILE A 745 12.54 -27.34 44.68
N ALA A 746 12.07 -28.00 43.62
CA ALA A 746 11.59 -29.38 43.71
C ALA A 746 12.69 -30.33 44.21
N GLY A 747 13.91 -30.17 43.69
CA GLY A 747 15.10 -30.91 44.14
C GLY A 747 15.35 -30.73 45.63
N ILE A 748 15.29 -29.50 46.15
CA ILE A 748 15.40 -29.22 47.59
C ILE A 748 14.29 -29.90 48.38
N VAL A 749 13.03 -29.86 47.92
CA VAL A 749 11.89 -30.47 48.63
C VAL A 749 12.05 -31.99 48.74
N PHE A 750 12.43 -32.67 47.65
CA PHE A 750 12.71 -34.12 47.67
C PHE A 750 13.95 -34.44 48.50
N ARG A 751 14.94 -33.54 48.52
CA ARG A 751 16.16 -33.68 49.31
C ARG A 751 15.94 -33.56 50.82
N LEU A 752 14.98 -32.73 51.24
CA LEU A 752 14.59 -32.53 52.64
C LEU A 752 13.73 -33.68 53.20
N HIS A 753 13.08 -34.45 52.33
CA HIS A 753 12.40 -35.67 52.75
C HIS A 753 13.41 -36.77 53.12
N SER A 754 13.22 -37.38 54.28
CA SER A 754 14.20 -38.32 54.88
C SER A 754 14.19 -39.74 54.29
N ASP A 755 13.38 -40.01 53.27
CA ASP A 755 13.29 -41.33 52.63
C ASP A 755 14.45 -41.56 51.63
N GLU A 756 15.02 -42.77 51.61
CA GLU A 756 16.15 -43.10 50.72
C GLU A 756 15.79 -43.02 49.22
N SER A 757 14.54 -43.35 48.86
CA SER A 757 14.02 -43.19 47.49
C SER A 757 13.93 -41.71 47.11
N SER A 758 13.39 -40.87 47.99
CA SER A 758 13.27 -39.42 47.81
C SER A 758 14.63 -38.74 47.71
N TRP A 759 15.63 -39.19 48.46
CA TRP A 759 17.02 -38.71 48.35
C TRP A 759 17.62 -38.98 46.97
N TYR A 760 17.47 -40.21 46.45
CA TYR A 760 17.93 -40.57 45.11
C TYR A 760 17.18 -39.76 44.03
N SER A 761 15.86 -39.62 44.16
CA SER A 761 15.05 -38.78 43.28
C SER A 761 15.49 -37.32 43.31
N GLY A 762 15.81 -36.76 44.48
CA GLY A 762 16.35 -35.40 44.61
C GLY A 762 17.67 -35.23 43.88
N ARG A 763 18.58 -36.22 43.96
CA ARG A 763 19.83 -36.22 43.18
C ARG A 763 19.56 -36.24 41.68
N VAL A 764 18.64 -37.08 41.21
CA VAL A 764 18.26 -37.15 39.79
C VAL A 764 17.69 -35.81 39.31
N ILE A 765 16.83 -35.17 40.11
CA ILE A 765 16.27 -33.85 39.78
C ILE A 765 17.39 -32.81 39.68
N PHE A 766 18.35 -32.77 40.61
CA PHE A 766 19.50 -31.85 40.51
C PHE A 766 20.40 -32.14 39.30
N CYS A 767 20.57 -33.42 38.91
CA CYS A 767 21.30 -33.76 37.68
C CYS A 767 20.60 -33.22 36.42
N LEU A 768 19.27 -33.35 36.34
CA LEU A 768 18.50 -32.80 35.22
C LEU A 768 18.53 -31.27 35.23
N ASP A 769 18.42 -30.67 36.41
CA ASP A 769 18.45 -29.23 36.58
C ASP A 769 19.81 -28.61 36.21
N TYR A 770 20.92 -29.29 36.54
CA TYR A 770 22.26 -28.89 36.08
C TYR A 770 22.36 -28.80 34.55
N ILE A 771 21.68 -29.68 33.80
CA ILE A 771 21.63 -29.60 32.33
C ILE A 771 20.93 -28.32 31.90
N VAL A 772 19.80 -27.98 32.53
CA VAL A 772 19.04 -26.75 32.23
C VAL A 772 19.87 -25.50 32.52
N PHE A 773 20.52 -25.42 33.68
CA PHE A 773 21.43 -24.32 34.01
C PHE A 773 22.66 -24.26 33.07
N THR A 774 23.12 -25.39 32.53
CA THR A 774 24.20 -25.39 31.54
C THR A 774 23.71 -24.85 30.18
N LEU A 775 22.49 -25.19 29.75
CA LEU A 775 21.91 -24.66 28.50
C LEU A 775 21.80 -23.12 28.51
N ARG A 776 21.63 -22.50 29.68
CA ARG A 776 21.65 -21.04 29.83
C ARG A 776 22.98 -20.39 29.39
N LEU A 777 24.11 -21.10 29.40
CA LEU A 777 25.36 -20.59 28.82
C LEU A 777 25.24 -20.27 27.33
N VAL A 778 24.40 -21.02 26.59
CA VAL A 778 24.17 -20.77 25.17
C VAL A 778 23.61 -19.36 24.97
N HIS A 779 22.68 -18.92 25.84
CA HIS A 779 22.14 -17.56 25.80
C HIS A 779 23.23 -16.50 25.98
N ILE A 780 24.20 -16.72 26.89
CA ILE A 780 25.33 -15.79 27.10
C ILE A 780 26.23 -15.71 25.86
N PHE A 781 26.44 -16.82 25.14
CA PHE A 781 27.25 -16.81 23.92
C PHE A 781 26.56 -16.12 22.73
N THR A 782 25.27 -15.78 22.83
CA THR A 782 24.57 -15.02 21.79
C THR A 782 25.18 -13.62 21.58
N VAL A 783 25.87 -13.09 22.60
CA VAL A 783 26.58 -11.81 22.56
C VAL A 783 27.71 -11.80 21.54
N SER A 784 28.32 -12.94 21.27
CA SER A 784 29.46 -13.04 20.36
C SER A 784 29.04 -12.80 18.90
N ARG A 785 29.81 -11.97 18.19
CA ARG A 785 29.61 -11.69 16.76
C ARG A 785 29.61 -12.95 15.89
N ASN A 786 30.40 -13.96 16.26
CA ASN A 786 30.57 -15.16 15.44
C ASN A 786 29.61 -16.29 15.82
N LEU A 787 29.22 -16.38 17.10
CA LEU A 787 28.36 -17.46 17.62
C LEU A 787 26.89 -17.04 17.70
N GLY A 788 26.59 -15.77 17.97
CA GLY A 788 25.23 -15.27 18.13
C GLY A 788 24.30 -15.57 16.96
N PRO A 789 24.65 -15.18 15.72
CA PRO A 789 23.79 -15.48 14.59
C PRO A 789 23.60 -16.99 14.36
N LYS A 790 24.61 -17.82 14.63
CA LYS A 790 24.50 -19.28 14.53
C LYS A 790 23.49 -19.84 15.55
N ILE A 791 23.45 -19.30 16.76
CA ILE A 791 22.47 -19.68 17.78
C ILE A 791 21.05 -19.28 17.35
N ILE A 792 20.89 -18.12 16.71
CA ILE A 792 19.58 -17.69 16.17
C ILE A 792 19.13 -18.59 15.02
N MET A 793 20.05 -19.01 14.16
CA MET A 793 19.76 -20.00 13.10
C MET A 793 19.25 -21.31 13.71
N LEU A 794 19.93 -21.83 14.74
CA LEU A 794 19.48 -23.02 15.47
C LEU A 794 18.08 -22.83 16.07
N GLN A 795 17.80 -21.67 16.67
CA GLN A 795 16.48 -21.38 17.24
C GLN A 795 15.38 -21.39 16.17
N ARG A 796 15.62 -20.84 14.97
CA ARG A 796 14.64 -20.86 13.88
C ARG A 796 14.43 -22.27 13.30
N MET A 797 15.49 -23.08 13.24
CA MET A 797 15.43 -24.47 12.78
C MET A 797 14.64 -25.38 13.71
N MET A 798 14.40 -24.99 14.98
CA MET A 798 13.62 -25.82 15.91
C MET A 798 12.21 -26.11 15.42
N ILE A 799 11.61 -25.22 14.62
CA ILE A 799 10.29 -25.45 14.01
C ILE A 799 10.38 -26.58 12.97
N ASP A 800 11.40 -26.53 12.11
CA ASP A 800 11.65 -27.57 11.10
C ASP A 800 11.97 -28.92 11.77
N VAL A 801 12.77 -28.89 12.85
CA VAL A 801 13.06 -30.07 13.69
C VAL A 801 11.77 -30.66 14.25
N PHE A 802 10.84 -29.84 14.75
CA PHE A 802 9.59 -30.32 15.30
C PHE A 802 8.73 -31.05 14.26
N PHE A 803 8.58 -30.47 13.06
CA PHE A 803 7.86 -31.13 11.97
C PHE A 803 8.54 -32.42 11.52
N PHE A 804 9.87 -32.42 11.44
CA PHE A 804 10.64 -33.62 11.15
C PHE A 804 10.45 -34.71 12.22
N LEU A 805 10.57 -34.37 13.50
CA LEU A 805 10.39 -35.30 14.61
C LEU A 805 8.99 -35.91 14.59
N PHE A 806 7.97 -35.13 14.22
CA PHE A 806 6.61 -35.63 14.06
C PHE A 806 6.50 -36.67 12.93
N LEU A 807 7.01 -36.36 11.72
CA LEU A 807 7.01 -37.30 10.60
C LEU A 807 7.83 -38.56 10.91
N PHE A 808 8.98 -38.38 11.55
CA PHE A 808 9.85 -39.46 11.97
C PHE A 808 9.20 -40.37 13.03
N ALA A 809 8.52 -39.80 14.03
CA ALA A 809 7.81 -40.57 15.05
C ALA A 809 6.68 -41.42 14.45
N VAL A 810 5.89 -40.87 13.51
CA VAL A 810 4.84 -41.62 12.81
C VAL A 810 5.42 -42.84 12.09
N TRP A 811 6.52 -42.64 11.36
CA TRP A 811 7.18 -43.71 10.61
C TRP A 811 7.84 -44.75 11.52
N MET A 812 8.50 -44.30 12.58
CA MET A 812 9.13 -45.16 13.59
C MET A 812 8.10 -46.06 14.29
N VAL A 813 6.99 -45.50 14.76
CA VAL A 813 5.94 -46.27 15.43
C VAL A 813 5.29 -47.26 14.47
N ALA A 814 5.02 -46.87 13.22
CA ALA A 814 4.47 -47.77 12.21
C ALA A 814 5.37 -48.99 11.97
N PHE A 815 6.67 -48.77 11.79
CA PHE A 815 7.64 -49.84 11.65
C PHE A 815 7.78 -50.68 12.93
N GLY A 816 7.86 -50.05 14.09
CA GLY A 816 8.02 -50.73 15.38
C GLY A 816 6.83 -51.64 15.71
N VAL A 817 5.61 -51.17 15.49
CA VAL A 817 4.38 -51.98 15.68
C VAL A 817 4.33 -53.12 14.68
N ALA A 818 4.64 -52.87 13.40
CA ALA A 818 4.67 -53.92 12.39
C ALA A 818 5.72 -54.99 12.71
N ARG A 819 6.94 -54.58 13.06
CA ARG A 819 8.04 -55.48 13.47
C ARG A 819 7.68 -56.31 14.70
N GLN A 820 7.17 -55.67 15.76
CA GLN A 820 6.78 -56.36 16.99
C GLN A 820 5.63 -57.35 16.74
N GLY A 821 4.63 -56.97 15.95
CA GLY A 821 3.47 -57.81 15.62
C GLY A 821 3.79 -58.99 14.69
N ILE A 822 4.79 -58.85 13.82
CA ILE A 822 5.23 -59.94 12.92
C ILE A 822 6.08 -60.97 13.66
N LEU A 823 7.01 -60.53 14.51
CA LEU A 823 8.06 -61.40 15.07
C LEU A 823 7.66 -62.07 16.38
N ARG A 824 6.82 -61.44 17.20
CA ARG A 824 6.57 -61.88 18.59
C ARG A 824 5.09 -62.09 18.85
N LYS A 825 4.81 -63.04 19.76
CA LYS A 825 3.44 -63.30 20.25
C LYS A 825 2.95 -62.16 21.14
N ASN A 826 1.65 -62.16 21.44
CA ASN A 826 1.01 -61.17 22.32
C ASN A 826 1.76 -61.03 23.65
N GLU A 827 2.45 -59.91 23.82
CA GLU A 827 3.15 -59.50 25.03
C GLU A 827 2.21 -58.56 25.82
N HIS A 828 2.03 -58.80 27.11
CA HIS A 828 1.16 -57.97 27.98
C HIS A 828 1.95 -56.94 28.81
N ARG A 829 3.29 -57.01 28.80
CA ARG A 829 4.18 -56.12 29.55
C ARG A 829 4.44 -54.84 28.76
N TRP A 830 3.80 -53.76 29.17
CA TRP A 830 3.84 -52.47 28.47
C TRP A 830 5.25 -51.88 28.34
N GLU A 831 6.13 -52.08 29.33
CA GLU A 831 7.52 -51.59 29.29
C GLU A 831 8.33 -52.24 28.15
N TRP A 832 8.15 -53.55 27.95
CA TRP A 832 8.83 -54.30 26.87
C TRP A 832 8.23 -53.97 25.50
N ILE A 833 6.92 -53.76 25.41
CA ILE A 833 6.27 -53.28 24.18
C ILE A 833 6.82 -51.90 23.81
N PHE A 834 6.90 -50.98 24.77
CA PHE A 834 7.43 -49.64 24.53
C PHE A 834 8.90 -49.68 24.08
N ARG A 835 9.73 -50.49 24.75
CA ARG A 835 11.13 -50.69 24.39
C ARG A 835 11.28 -51.24 22.96
N SER A 836 10.46 -52.20 22.56
CA SER A 836 10.61 -52.82 21.24
C SER A 836 9.91 -52.09 20.10
N VAL A 837 8.85 -51.34 20.37
CA VAL A 837 8.14 -50.53 19.35
C VAL A 837 8.81 -49.18 19.11
N ILE A 838 9.41 -48.56 20.13
CA ILE A 838 9.96 -47.20 20.01
C ILE A 838 11.49 -47.22 20.12
N TYR A 839 12.04 -47.77 21.20
CA TYR A 839 13.47 -47.63 21.52
C TYR A 839 14.37 -48.41 20.54
N GLU A 840 14.02 -49.67 20.22
CA GLU A 840 14.78 -50.48 19.27
C GLU A 840 14.78 -49.90 17.84
N PRO A 841 13.64 -49.53 17.22
CA PRO A 841 13.62 -48.82 15.94
C PRO A 841 14.38 -47.50 15.94
N TYR A 842 14.30 -46.72 17.02
CA TYR A 842 15.06 -45.49 17.15
C TYR A 842 16.58 -45.73 17.09
N LEU A 843 17.09 -46.77 17.78
CA LEU A 843 18.50 -47.15 17.72
C LEU A 843 18.92 -47.63 16.32
N ALA A 844 18.02 -48.27 15.57
CA ALA A 844 18.31 -48.73 14.23
C ALA A 844 18.71 -47.60 13.28
N VAL A 845 18.12 -46.41 13.44
CA VAL A 845 18.45 -45.21 12.63
C VAL A 845 19.90 -44.77 12.83
N PHE A 846 20.45 -44.93 14.03
CA PHE A 846 21.86 -44.65 14.33
C PHE A 846 22.82 -45.77 13.93
N GLY A 847 22.33 -46.81 13.24
CA GLY A 847 23.14 -47.91 12.72
C GLY A 847 23.25 -49.12 13.66
N HIS A 848 22.50 -49.15 14.77
CA HIS A 848 22.42 -50.36 15.60
C HIS A 848 21.36 -51.30 15.04
N TYR A 849 21.77 -52.24 14.19
CA TYR A 849 20.84 -53.19 13.58
C TYR A 849 20.22 -54.09 14.66
N PRO A 850 18.90 -54.36 14.61
CA PRO A 850 18.28 -55.28 15.55
C PRO A 850 18.71 -56.73 15.27
N ASP A 851 19.33 -57.37 16.26
CA ASP A 851 19.82 -58.76 16.21
C ASP A 851 18.73 -59.82 15.93
N ASP A 852 17.46 -59.45 16.05
CA ASP A 852 16.29 -60.34 15.94
C ASP A 852 15.79 -60.58 14.50
N VAL A 853 16.50 -60.04 13.49
CA VAL A 853 16.05 -60.03 12.08
C VAL A 853 16.63 -61.19 11.26
N ASP A 854 17.86 -61.62 11.61
CA ASP A 854 18.59 -62.69 10.93
C ASP A 854 18.74 -63.89 11.88
N GLY A 855 18.30 -65.08 11.48
CA GLY A 855 18.35 -66.29 12.31
C GLY A 855 19.78 -66.80 12.58
N THR A 856 20.78 -66.30 11.87
CA THR A 856 22.20 -66.61 12.09
C THR A 856 22.84 -65.78 13.20
N THR A 857 22.31 -64.58 13.46
CA THR A 857 22.83 -63.63 14.46
C THR A 857 22.03 -63.69 15.77
N TYR A 858 20.87 -64.33 15.75
CA TYR A 858 19.98 -64.45 16.90
C TYR A 858 20.53 -65.41 17.97
N ASN A 859 20.86 -64.86 19.14
CA ASN A 859 21.34 -65.66 20.27
C ASN A 859 20.19 -66.04 21.22
N PHE A 860 19.86 -67.34 21.27
CA PHE A 860 18.81 -67.90 22.12
C PHE A 860 19.02 -67.64 23.63
N ASP A 861 20.24 -67.39 24.08
CA ASP A 861 20.53 -67.10 25.50
C ASP A 861 19.99 -65.74 25.96
N ARG A 862 19.63 -64.85 25.02
CA ARG A 862 19.12 -63.52 25.34
C ARG A 862 17.61 -63.44 25.51
N CYS A 863 16.84 -64.49 25.19
CA CYS A 863 15.38 -64.45 25.23
C CYS A 863 14.78 -65.59 26.09
N THR A 864 13.50 -65.48 26.45
CA THR A 864 12.75 -66.55 27.15
C THR A 864 11.34 -66.70 26.58
N PHE A 865 10.81 -67.93 26.53
CA PHE A 865 9.48 -68.20 25.96
C PHE A 865 8.30 -67.70 26.82
N SER A 866 8.48 -67.58 28.14
CA SER A 866 7.48 -67.02 29.07
C SER A 866 7.69 -65.52 29.35
N GLY A 867 8.81 -64.95 28.88
CA GLY A 867 9.29 -63.66 29.36
C GLY A 867 9.80 -63.73 30.80
N ASN A 868 10.87 -63.00 31.10
CA ASN A 868 11.33 -62.73 32.47
C ASN A 868 11.63 -61.22 32.59
N GLU A 869 11.73 -60.66 33.80
CA GLU A 869 12.00 -59.22 34.00
C GLU A 869 13.27 -58.74 33.27
N SER A 870 14.25 -59.63 33.10
CA SER A 870 15.53 -59.34 32.46
C SER A 870 15.64 -59.70 30.97
N LYS A 871 14.71 -60.48 30.41
CA LYS A 871 14.81 -61.02 29.03
C LYS A 871 13.52 -60.82 28.21
N PRO A 872 13.61 -60.37 26.94
CA PRO A 872 12.46 -60.24 26.05
C PRO A 872 11.86 -61.60 25.71
N LEU A 873 10.62 -61.57 25.20
CA LEU A 873 9.99 -62.72 24.59
C LEU A 873 10.75 -63.14 23.33
N CYS A 874 10.99 -64.44 23.16
CA CYS A 874 11.62 -64.94 21.95
C CYS A 874 10.73 -64.71 20.71
N VAL A 875 11.36 -64.55 19.55
CA VAL A 875 10.71 -64.62 18.23
C VAL A 875 9.95 -65.95 18.10
N GLU A 876 8.82 -65.96 17.39
CA GLU A 876 8.07 -67.20 17.16
C GLU A 876 8.88 -68.18 16.31
N LEU A 877 9.09 -69.41 16.80
CA LEU A 877 9.89 -70.45 16.13
C LEU A 877 9.00 -71.53 15.52
N ASP A 878 9.46 -72.11 14.41
CA ASP A 878 8.89 -73.32 13.81
C ASP A 878 9.44 -74.59 14.49
N GLY A 879 8.91 -75.78 14.15
CA GLY A 879 9.28 -77.07 14.75
C GLY A 879 10.78 -77.45 14.67
N ASN A 880 11.57 -76.72 13.87
CA ASN A 880 13.00 -76.91 13.66
C ASN A 880 13.88 -75.86 14.38
N ASN A 881 13.34 -75.11 15.36
CA ASN A 881 14.04 -74.03 16.08
C ASN A 881 14.56 -72.89 15.18
N GLN A 882 13.92 -72.64 14.03
CA GLN A 882 14.16 -71.49 13.17
C GLN A 882 13.01 -70.48 13.31
N PRO A 883 13.23 -69.17 13.10
CA PRO A 883 12.15 -68.19 13.10
C PRO A 883 11.05 -68.61 12.11
N ARG A 884 9.80 -68.65 12.60
CA ARG A 884 8.62 -69.12 11.85
C ARG A 884 8.29 -68.19 10.68
N PHE A 885 8.62 -66.91 10.82
CA PHE A 885 8.42 -65.92 9.77
C PHE A 885 9.65 -65.86 8.86
N PRO A 886 9.47 -65.84 7.52
CA PRO A 886 10.60 -65.93 6.61
C PRO A 886 11.54 -64.70 6.66
N GLU A 887 12.83 -64.95 6.75
CA GLU A 887 13.89 -63.92 6.76
C GLU A 887 13.88 -63.04 5.50
N TRP A 888 13.47 -63.60 4.36
CA TRP A 888 13.36 -62.86 3.10
C TRP A 888 12.29 -61.76 3.10
N ILE A 889 11.44 -61.67 4.14
CA ILE A 889 10.49 -60.57 4.31
C ILE A 889 10.98 -59.58 5.36
N THR A 890 11.54 -60.05 6.47
CA THR A 890 12.02 -59.19 7.57
C THR A 890 13.24 -58.37 7.16
N ILE A 891 14.17 -58.95 6.39
CA ILE A 891 15.35 -58.24 5.88
C ILE A 891 14.93 -57.08 4.95
N PRO A 892 14.10 -57.28 3.89
CA PRO A 892 13.61 -56.16 3.10
C PRO A 892 12.80 -55.13 3.87
N LEU A 893 12.00 -55.53 4.87
CA LEU A 893 11.23 -54.60 5.71
C LEU A 893 12.16 -53.63 6.46
N VAL A 894 13.24 -54.16 7.04
CA VAL A 894 14.28 -53.36 7.71
C VAL A 894 15.06 -52.52 6.69
N CYS A 895 15.40 -53.07 5.52
CA CYS A 895 16.07 -52.31 4.46
C CYS A 895 15.22 -51.15 3.95
N ILE A 896 13.90 -51.33 3.76
CA ILE A 896 12.96 -50.28 3.37
C ILE A 896 12.86 -49.22 4.47
N TYR A 897 12.80 -49.63 5.75
CA TYR A 897 12.83 -48.72 6.88
C TYR A 897 14.12 -47.89 6.91
N MET A 898 15.28 -48.52 6.78
CA MET A 898 16.58 -47.85 6.77
C MET A 898 16.75 -46.93 5.54
N LEU A 899 16.29 -47.36 4.36
CA LEU A 899 16.31 -46.54 3.15
C LEU A 899 15.42 -45.30 3.31
N SER A 900 14.18 -45.48 3.78
CA SER A 900 13.26 -44.35 3.95
C SER A 900 13.71 -43.39 5.06
N THR A 901 14.18 -43.90 6.20
CA THR A 901 14.65 -43.04 7.30
C THR A 901 15.96 -42.34 6.94
N ASN A 902 17.00 -43.08 6.54
CA ASN A 902 18.34 -42.50 6.35
C ASN A 902 18.52 -41.81 4.99
N ILE A 903 17.86 -42.25 3.93
CA ILE A 903 18.00 -41.63 2.60
C ILE A 903 16.91 -40.61 2.34
N LEU A 904 15.65 -40.84 2.72
CA LEU A 904 14.58 -39.87 2.46
C LEU A 904 14.46 -38.84 3.59
N LEU A 905 14.18 -39.29 4.82
CA LEU A 905 13.87 -38.37 5.93
C LEU A 905 15.09 -37.54 6.37
N VAL A 906 16.25 -38.17 6.57
CA VAL A 906 17.46 -37.41 6.97
C VAL A 906 17.89 -36.40 5.90
N ASN A 907 17.84 -36.76 4.60
CA ASN A 907 18.17 -35.81 3.54
C ASN A 907 17.13 -34.69 3.40
N LEU A 908 15.84 -34.97 3.68
CA LEU A 908 14.82 -33.93 3.78
C LEU A 908 15.17 -32.94 4.91
N LEU A 909 15.59 -33.43 6.08
CA LEU A 909 16.03 -32.57 7.19
C LEU A 909 17.24 -31.71 6.79
N VAL A 910 18.23 -32.30 6.12
CA VAL A 910 19.39 -31.56 5.59
C VAL A 910 18.96 -30.48 4.60
N ALA A 911 18.00 -30.77 3.71
CA ALA A 911 17.47 -29.80 2.75
C ALA A 911 16.69 -28.67 3.43
N MET A 912 15.84 -29.00 4.42
CA MET A 912 15.10 -28.00 5.21
C MET A 912 16.07 -27.09 5.95
N PHE A 913 17.07 -27.65 6.65
CA PHE A 913 18.12 -26.87 7.29
C PHE A 913 18.93 -26.05 6.29
N GLY A 914 19.23 -26.59 5.11
CA GLY A 914 19.92 -25.85 4.05
C GLY A 914 19.17 -24.58 3.65
N TYR A 915 17.84 -24.66 3.53
CA TYR A 915 16.97 -23.53 3.21
C TYR A 915 16.91 -22.49 4.36
N THR A 916 16.71 -22.93 5.61
CA THR A 916 16.72 -22.02 6.78
C THR A 916 18.10 -21.42 7.03
N VAL A 917 19.19 -22.16 6.82
CA VAL A 917 20.56 -21.63 6.85
C VAL A 917 20.72 -20.54 5.80
N GLY A 918 20.39 -20.82 4.54
CA GLY A 918 20.62 -19.92 3.41
C GLY A 918 19.93 -18.57 3.60
N SER A 919 18.63 -18.61 3.93
CA SER A 919 17.83 -17.40 4.14
C SER A 919 18.30 -16.52 5.32
N VAL A 920 18.85 -17.12 6.38
CA VAL A 920 19.35 -16.36 7.54
C VAL A 920 20.79 -15.88 7.33
N GLN A 921 21.60 -16.63 6.57
CA GLN A 921 23.01 -16.30 6.36
C GLN A 921 23.21 -15.02 5.54
N GLU A 922 22.33 -14.74 4.59
CA GLU A 922 22.36 -13.50 3.78
C GLU A 922 22.25 -12.23 4.65
N ASN A 923 21.49 -12.28 5.76
CA ASN A 923 21.23 -11.14 6.65
C ASN A 923 21.85 -11.28 8.05
N ASN A 924 22.80 -12.20 8.21
CA ASN A 924 23.34 -12.62 9.50
C ASN A 924 23.91 -11.45 10.34
N ASP A 925 24.72 -10.56 9.73
CA ASP A 925 25.33 -9.43 10.43
C ASP A 925 24.27 -8.40 10.89
N GLN A 926 23.20 -8.20 10.12
CA GLN A 926 22.09 -7.31 10.48
C GLN A 926 21.29 -7.87 11.66
N VAL A 927 20.96 -9.17 11.61
CA VAL A 927 20.23 -9.85 12.68
C VAL A 927 21.01 -9.82 13.99
N TRP A 928 22.32 -10.05 13.96
CA TRP A 928 23.15 -9.96 15.17
C TRP A 928 23.23 -8.54 15.72
N LYS A 929 23.42 -7.53 14.86
CA LYS A 929 23.43 -6.11 15.23
C LYS A 929 22.11 -5.67 15.88
N PHE A 930 20.98 -6.20 15.40
CA PHE A 930 19.67 -5.98 16.00
C PHE A 930 19.54 -6.62 17.38
N GLN A 931 19.99 -7.87 17.56
CA GLN A 931 19.95 -8.53 18.87
C GLN A 931 20.86 -7.88 19.91
N ARG A 932 22.01 -7.37 19.47
CA ARG A 932 22.94 -6.62 20.33
C ARG A 932 22.26 -5.44 21.03
N TYR A 933 21.28 -4.79 20.40
CA TYR A 933 20.52 -3.71 21.02
C TYR A 933 19.85 -4.14 22.32
N PHE A 934 19.08 -5.24 22.31
CA PHE A 934 18.34 -5.71 23.49
C PHE A 934 19.29 -6.05 24.63
N LEU A 935 20.42 -6.70 24.33
CA LEU A 935 21.46 -6.98 25.31
C LEU A 935 22.03 -5.70 25.93
N VAL A 936 22.40 -4.71 25.11
CA VAL A 936 22.96 -3.45 25.61
C VAL A 936 21.94 -2.74 26.49
N GLN A 937 20.67 -2.66 26.07
CA GLN A 937 19.59 -2.04 26.84
C GLN A 937 19.36 -2.75 28.19
N GLU A 938 19.40 -4.09 28.21
CA GLU A 938 19.26 -4.89 29.42
C GLU A 938 20.40 -4.62 30.42
N TYR A 939 21.64 -4.65 29.98
CA TYR A 939 22.80 -4.43 30.87
C TYR A 939 23.00 -2.98 31.27
N CYS A 940 22.53 -2.02 30.48
CA CYS A 940 22.53 -0.61 30.87
C CYS A 940 21.43 -0.26 31.89
N SER A 941 20.33 -1.02 31.91
CA SER A 941 19.25 -0.85 32.89
C SER A 941 19.44 -1.67 34.17
N ARG A 942 20.27 -2.72 34.14
CA ARG A 942 20.69 -3.49 35.32
C ARG A 942 21.56 -2.66 36.27
N LEU A 943 21.52 -3.00 37.55
CA LEU A 943 22.44 -2.44 38.54
C LEU A 943 23.88 -2.84 38.22
N THR A 944 24.82 -1.93 38.43
CA THR A 944 26.26 -2.07 38.09
C THR A 944 27.02 -3.04 39.00
N ILE A 945 26.33 -3.92 39.73
CA ILE A 945 26.95 -4.85 40.68
C ILE A 945 26.84 -6.27 40.09
N PRO A 946 27.94 -7.05 40.03
CA PRO A 946 27.90 -8.39 39.49
C PRO A 946 27.29 -9.41 40.48
N PHE A 947 26.74 -10.49 39.95
CA PHE A 947 26.41 -11.71 40.71
C PHE A 947 27.70 -12.23 41.39
N PRO A 948 27.75 -12.64 42.68
CA PRO A 948 26.69 -12.81 43.70
C PRO A 948 26.37 -11.58 44.57
N PHE A 949 27.07 -10.46 44.41
CA PHE A 949 27.01 -9.34 45.34
C PHE A 949 25.76 -8.46 45.20
N VAL A 950 24.93 -8.74 44.19
CA VAL A 950 23.67 -8.01 43.89
C VAL A 950 22.72 -8.00 45.09
N ILE A 951 22.76 -9.03 45.95
CA ILE A 951 21.90 -9.12 47.13
C ILE A 951 22.03 -7.91 48.07
N PHE A 952 23.25 -7.37 48.25
CA PHE A 952 23.47 -6.18 49.07
C PHE A 952 22.81 -4.94 48.47
N ALA A 953 22.78 -4.85 47.14
CA ALA A 953 22.12 -3.77 46.42
C ALA A 953 20.60 -3.86 46.57
N TYR A 954 20.03 -5.06 46.47
CA TYR A 954 18.60 -5.29 46.68
C TYR A 954 18.19 -5.01 48.13
N ILE A 955 18.97 -5.44 49.11
CA ILE A 955 18.75 -5.10 50.52
C ILE A 955 18.80 -3.58 50.69
N TYR A 956 19.78 -2.89 50.11
CA TYR A 956 19.87 -1.42 50.16
C TYR A 956 18.66 -0.74 49.49
N MET A 957 18.20 -1.21 48.32
CA MET A 957 17.04 -0.65 47.63
C MET A 957 15.74 -0.87 48.41
N VAL A 958 15.54 -2.06 48.97
CA VAL A 958 14.39 -2.39 49.82
C VAL A 958 14.44 -1.56 51.09
N MET A 959 15.59 -1.44 51.75
CA MET A 959 15.78 -0.55 52.89
C MET A 959 15.47 0.90 52.52
N ARG A 960 16.00 1.43 51.41
CA ARG A 960 15.71 2.79 50.92
C ARG A 960 14.22 2.98 50.64
N LYS A 961 13.52 1.98 50.10
CA LYS A 961 12.08 2.02 49.83
C LYS A 961 11.25 1.96 51.12
N CYS A 962 11.62 1.11 52.08
CA CYS A 962 11.02 1.07 53.42
C CYS A 962 11.25 2.39 54.19
N PHE A 963 12.43 2.99 54.07
CA PHE A 963 12.75 4.30 54.64
C PHE A 963 12.01 5.45 53.91
N LYS A 964 11.85 5.41 52.57
CA LYS A 964 11.03 6.37 51.81
C LYS A 964 9.52 6.22 52.07
N ILE A 965 9.05 5.01 52.39
CA ILE A 965 7.67 4.78 52.84
C ILE A 965 7.46 5.38 54.24
N CYS A 966 8.49 5.41 55.11
CA CYS A 966 8.47 6.09 56.41
C CYS A 966 8.73 7.60 56.34
N CYS A 967 9.32 8.13 55.27
CA CYS A 967 9.59 9.56 55.07
C CYS A 967 9.14 9.98 53.67
N LYS A 968 7.91 10.51 53.57
CA LYS A 968 7.37 11.16 52.37
C LYS A 968 8.20 12.40 52.00
N ASN A 969 9.29 12.19 51.27
CA ASN A 969 9.89 13.23 50.44
C ASN A 969 10.09 12.62 49.04
N GLU A 970 9.19 12.98 48.13
CA GLU A 970 9.33 12.77 46.70
C GLU A 970 10.51 13.62 46.18
N SER A 971 11.73 13.11 46.32
CA SER A 971 12.76 13.47 45.37
C SER A 971 12.48 12.67 44.10
N LYS A 972 11.77 13.28 43.14
CA LYS A 972 11.90 12.88 41.73
C LYS A 972 13.39 12.91 41.45
N GLU A 973 13.99 11.75 41.20
CA GLU A 973 15.31 11.72 40.60
C GLU A 973 15.20 12.54 39.31
N PRO A 974 16.06 13.54 39.09
CA PRO A 974 16.03 14.29 37.84
C PRO A 974 16.35 13.25 36.77
N SER A 975 15.36 12.92 35.94
CA SER A 975 15.64 12.42 34.61
C SER A 975 16.51 13.50 33.96
N ILE A 976 17.82 13.28 33.97
CA ILE A 976 18.74 14.00 33.10
C ILE A 976 18.16 13.84 31.69
N CYS A 977 18.14 14.94 30.95
CA CYS A 977 17.53 15.11 29.63
C CYS A 977 16.05 15.58 29.64
N CYS A 978 15.85 16.88 29.82
CA CYS A 978 14.71 17.62 29.28
C CYS A 978 15.07 19.13 29.27
N SER A 979 15.89 19.49 28.29
CA SER A 979 16.23 20.85 27.92
C SER A 979 15.39 21.22 26.68
N LYS A 980 14.15 21.66 26.89
CA LYS A 980 13.17 21.94 25.81
C LYS A 980 13.64 22.98 24.77
N ASN A 981 14.69 23.74 25.06
CA ASN A 981 15.22 24.76 24.15
C ASN A 981 16.28 24.21 23.17
N GLU A 982 17.03 23.16 23.54
CA GLU A 982 18.04 22.53 22.67
C GLU A 982 17.39 21.67 21.56
N ASP A 983 16.16 21.18 21.78
CA ASP A 983 15.42 20.34 20.82
C ASP A 983 15.11 21.05 19.50
N ASN A 984 14.87 22.37 19.51
CA ASN A 984 14.54 23.13 18.29
C ASN A 984 15.75 23.31 17.36
N GLU A 985 16.96 23.41 17.90
CA GLU A 985 18.18 23.53 17.11
C GLU A 985 18.52 22.22 16.42
N ILE A 986 18.39 21.09 17.13
CA ILE A 986 18.60 19.75 16.58
C ILE A 986 17.64 19.47 15.43
N LEU A 987 16.35 19.79 15.60
CA LEU A 987 15.33 19.61 14.55
C LEU A 987 15.51 20.55 13.37
N ALA A 988 16.02 21.76 13.60
CA ALA A 988 16.36 22.68 12.52
C ALA A 988 17.58 22.19 11.73
N TRP A 989 18.60 21.69 12.43
CA TRP A 989 19.78 21.07 11.83
C TRP A 989 19.41 19.82 11.01
N GLU A 990 18.56 18.93 11.53
CA GLU A 990 18.06 17.76 10.81
C GLU A 990 17.30 18.19 9.53
N ALA A 991 16.50 19.26 9.60
CA ALA A 991 15.77 19.77 8.44
C ALA A 991 16.71 20.23 7.32
N VAL A 992 17.83 20.88 7.65
CA VAL A 992 18.87 21.26 6.67
C VAL A 992 19.54 20.03 6.07
N MET A 993 19.85 19.02 6.88
CA MET A 993 20.44 17.76 6.39
C MET A 993 19.49 17.00 5.47
N LYS A 994 18.18 17.03 5.75
CA LYS A 994 17.16 16.49 4.86
C LYS A 994 17.16 17.22 3.51
N GLU A 995 17.25 18.54 3.47
CA GLU A 995 17.31 19.26 2.19
C GLU A 995 18.54 18.85 1.37
N ASN A 996 19.71 18.73 2.01
CA ASN A 996 20.92 18.21 1.37
C ASN A 996 20.72 16.79 0.82
N TYR A 997 20.06 15.92 1.59
CA TYR A 997 19.71 14.57 1.17
C TYR A 997 18.75 14.55 -0.03
N LEU A 998 17.69 15.38 -0.02
CA LEU A 998 16.74 15.48 -1.13
C LEU A 998 17.42 15.98 -2.42
N VAL A 999 18.34 16.95 -2.31
CA VAL A 999 19.15 17.38 -3.45
C VAL A 999 19.99 16.22 -4.00
N LYS A 1000 20.64 15.44 -3.13
CA LYS A 1000 21.42 14.25 -3.53
C LYS A 1000 20.57 13.20 -4.24
N ILE A 1001 19.36 12.94 -3.75
CA ILE A 1001 18.42 12.01 -4.42
C ILE A 1001 18.07 12.54 -5.81
N ASN A 1002 17.66 13.79 -5.91
CA ASN A 1002 17.25 14.39 -7.19
C ASN A 1002 18.41 14.41 -8.20
N THR A 1003 19.65 14.62 -7.76
CA THR A 1003 20.83 14.49 -8.64
C THR A 1003 21.08 13.05 -9.07
N LYS A 1004 20.98 12.07 -8.16
CA LYS A 1004 21.17 10.65 -8.49
C LYS A 1004 20.09 10.13 -9.42
N ALA A 1005 18.84 10.58 -9.27
CA ALA A 1005 17.75 10.26 -10.18
C ALA A 1005 18.05 10.76 -11.60
N ASN A 1006 18.47 12.03 -11.71
CA ASN A 1006 18.89 12.64 -12.98
C ASN A 1006 20.05 11.91 -13.67
N ASP A 1007 20.95 11.27 -12.91
CA ASP A 1007 22.08 10.49 -13.44
C ASP A 1007 21.71 9.05 -13.83
N SER A 1008 20.52 8.56 -13.44
CA SER A 1008 20.08 7.20 -13.77
C SER A 1008 19.79 7.07 -15.27
N SER A 1009 20.31 6.01 -15.90
CA SER A 1009 20.28 5.90 -17.37
C SER A 1009 18.86 5.80 -17.94
N GLU A 1010 17.89 5.30 -17.17
CA GLU A 1010 16.50 5.17 -17.59
C GLU A 1010 15.78 6.52 -17.71
N GLU A 1011 16.02 7.44 -16.78
CA GLU A 1011 15.42 8.78 -16.80
C GLU A 1011 16.09 9.67 -17.85
N MET A 1012 17.40 9.49 -18.05
CA MET A 1012 18.13 10.09 -19.17
C MET A 1012 17.60 9.59 -20.52
N LEU A 1013 17.32 8.28 -20.65
CA LEU A 1013 16.74 7.68 -21.85
C LEU A 1013 15.30 8.14 -22.07
N HIS A 1014 14.53 8.35 -21.00
CA HIS A 1014 13.18 8.93 -21.07
C HIS A 1014 13.21 10.39 -21.53
N ARG A 1015 14.17 11.20 -21.04
CA ARG A 1015 14.41 12.57 -21.53
C ARG A 1015 14.90 12.60 -22.97
N PHE A 1016 15.81 11.71 -23.36
CA PHE A 1016 16.24 11.59 -24.75
C PHE A 1016 15.06 11.25 -25.66
N ARG A 1017 14.18 10.32 -25.27
CA ARG A 1017 12.94 10.04 -26.01
C ARG A 1017 11.98 11.24 -26.06
N GLN A 1018 11.91 12.06 -25.01
CA GLN A 1018 11.10 13.28 -24.99
C GLN A 1018 11.72 14.40 -25.86
N LEU A 1019 13.04 14.49 -25.95
CA LEU A 1019 13.75 15.42 -26.83
C LEU A 1019 13.64 14.98 -28.30
N ASP A 1020 13.78 13.68 -28.58
CA ASP A 1020 13.57 13.10 -29.91
C ASP A 1020 12.10 13.18 -30.37
N ALA A 1021 11.14 13.37 -29.45
CA ALA A 1021 9.75 13.64 -29.78
C ALA A 1021 9.45 15.13 -30.03
N LYS A 1022 10.38 16.03 -29.69
CA LYS A 1022 10.28 17.48 -29.90
C LYS A 1022 11.10 17.98 -31.10
N VAL A 1023 11.90 17.13 -31.72
CA VAL A 1023 12.63 17.35 -32.99
C VAL A 1023 11.95 16.56 -34.09
#